data_AF-A0A9W9GSZ2-F1
#
_entry.id   AF-A0A9W9GSZ2-F1
#
_cell.length_a   1.000
_cell.length_b   1.000
_cell.length_c   1.000
_cell.angle_alpha   90.00
_cell.angle_beta   90.00
_cell.angle_gamma   90.00
#
_symmetry.space_group_name_H-M   'P 1'
#
loop_
_entity.id
_entity.type
_entity.pdbx_description
1 polymer ?
#
loop_
_entity_poly.entity_id
_entity_poly.type
_entity_poly.pdbx_seq_one_letter_code
_entity_poly.pdbx_strand_id
1 'polypeptide(L)'
;MNTVVGEHRPCSDEVVQDATGSHSRRRRLLLSTDSAFADTVLPSLVQNPYIELRLITDEPSALLTGTNKIPHYMDTVDSQTFDKKTGARKWLKAKTAELCEWADMLLVAPIDAGALGAMLAGLTDTLTLALLRGWVSEKPVVLIPGMTVSEWDHPLSTRQLDEISHYWPWIRIVNPVLWKSKGPEDLTILPWDGLKELHETLETTLKVPPWQATMSATPNGTAVPATTASASGTATGCITQMKHEGNADFLPLEIWLNVFEEQLQDWETAKAVGIPTRLPVPKEWQSHLPKMSTPASLEYTILRGSFAAIKRRIEALPRWKPLSDLACHLIVKFSRTDILSYLTENHLDLLWTTTRLTNIPYRASAIYGNPNVLTWWRDAPALPNKEYMADAMDGASRAGFTNVLDWWLHSGLPLRYSERALEAASAEGRVAVLDWWKSASDNAPPHNPLPLKVGKSVLLAAQSGRTASLAWWDASGIPYSHAENVARIASTHGHVHVLEFWYKLKGPKMIFDNQVLVGPTKNGHDHVLQWWKSCGMRVEFKTCDIEEALEDADPSSGAEGRVRRWWERNGLNLGVGTTSRDGPRVAIIQQQSNTQSLNSQFSPKTHLMLLRRVLQRMPRGEGLRAISYRTGQSIQHPLNIQFNGINGNYSIRKQNSVNQNVRKQFNSWSLMTDAIPTFAIPPLMFIGLLLSLWTWKCFWIIVMQNKLLYLSWLPPFTRSEGISDYEVECRPVQWEEKQIRSLDGTKLAVCEGHISLSRIIQKSRTATGETADTAKIKDQGSMSSTRKKSVVICYFQGNGGSTPMRLPLLSQVLRAITETTGSTSSPMSGSKTTEYTVVALSYRGYWTSSGRATQSGIEKDAQAFLNWVSKVYAGPETDLEIVIWGHSLGAAVATSAVATYLVRQGKQNSAERLAPISRVILEAPTSSIKDMLISLYPQKWLPYRYLGPFSWNNWDIKADMQQMARWRDQPAPDSDPASPTPRSLPPIFLLSAEKDEVIPSYVPEQLSKHANSLGLQIETKSVPGAMHIEAPLKLDGRKAMVQFILHGHIDP
;
A
#
# COMPACT_ATOMS: atom_id res chain seq x y z
N MET A 1 40.35 -55.00 -39.28
CA MET A 1 41.00 -55.30 -40.58
C MET A 1 41.75 -54.02 -40.97
N ASN A 2 43.04 -54.16 -41.29
CA ASN A 2 44.03 -53.12 -41.58
C ASN A 2 44.36 -52.15 -40.41
N THR A 3 45.45 -52.30 -39.62
CA THR A 3 46.92 -52.23 -39.92
C THR A 3 47.41 -50.79 -40.13
N VAL A 4 48.64 -50.33 -39.83
CA VAL A 4 49.95 -50.90 -39.38
C VAL A 4 50.76 -49.70 -38.81
N VAL A 5 51.71 -49.75 -37.86
CA VAL A 5 52.19 -50.76 -36.89
C VAL A 5 52.84 -49.99 -35.69
N GLY A 6 53.46 -50.67 -34.71
CA GLY A 6 54.38 -50.04 -33.74
C GLY A 6 55.79 -50.64 -33.84
N GLU A 7 56.85 -49.86 -33.58
CA GLU A 7 58.24 -50.35 -33.66
C GLU A 7 59.14 -49.86 -32.52
N HIS A 8 60.27 -50.56 -32.35
CA HIS A 8 61.09 -50.64 -31.13
C HIS A 8 62.49 -50.05 -31.31
N ARG A 9 63.01 -49.38 -30.25
CA ARG A 9 64.44 -49.38 -29.82
C ARG A 9 65.48 -48.77 -30.80
N PRO A 10 66.80 -48.73 -30.47
CA PRO A 10 67.49 -48.39 -29.20
C PRO A 10 68.67 -47.37 -29.38
N CYS A 11 69.29 -46.94 -28.27
CA CYS A 11 70.64 -46.33 -28.14
C CYS A 11 70.92 -45.03 -28.96
N SER A 12 71.83 -44.14 -28.54
CA SER A 12 73.04 -44.31 -27.71
C SER A 12 73.35 -43.11 -26.81
N ASP A 13 74.07 -43.41 -25.74
CA ASP A 13 75.04 -42.60 -24.98
C ASP A 13 75.32 -41.15 -25.41
N GLU A 14 75.32 -40.24 -24.43
CA GLU A 14 76.58 -39.58 -24.07
C GLU A 14 76.60 -39.17 -22.58
N VAL A 15 77.77 -39.30 -21.96
CA VAL A 15 78.00 -39.05 -20.54
C VAL A 15 78.48 -37.62 -20.33
N VAL A 16 77.75 -36.86 -19.50
CA VAL A 16 78.32 -35.71 -18.79
C VAL A 16 78.13 -35.95 -17.30
N GLN A 17 79.22 -36.29 -16.61
CA GLN A 17 79.28 -36.17 -15.16
C GLN A 17 79.39 -34.69 -14.83
N ASP A 18 78.46 -34.17 -14.03
CA ASP A 18 78.64 -32.89 -13.35
C ASP A 18 78.34 -33.07 -11.86
N ALA A 19 79.38 -32.92 -11.04
CA ALA A 19 79.34 -33.21 -9.62
C ALA A 19 78.94 -31.96 -8.82
N THR A 20 77.64 -31.73 -8.66
CA THR A 20 77.11 -30.75 -7.70
C THR A 20 75.99 -31.37 -6.85
N GLY A 21 75.81 -30.83 -5.63
CA GLY A 21 75.24 -31.55 -4.50
C GLY A 21 73.77 -32.00 -4.63
N SER A 22 73.47 -33.15 -4.02
CA SER A 22 72.10 -33.68 -3.87
C SER A 22 71.19 -32.68 -3.14
N HIS A 23 70.22 -32.11 -3.86
CA HIS A 23 69.15 -31.32 -3.24
C HIS A 23 68.20 -32.24 -2.45
N SER A 24 68.34 -32.26 -1.13
CA SER A 24 67.39 -32.93 -0.23
C SER A 24 65.97 -32.41 -0.48
N ARG A 25 65.06 -33.31 -0.82
CA ARG A 25 63.62 -33.01 -1.02
C ARG A 25 63.03 -32.41 0.27
N ARG A 26 62.37 -31.26 0.15
CA ARG A 26 61.68 -30.62 1.28
C ARG A 26 60.57 -31.52 1.83
N ARG A 27 60.43 -31.52 3.16
CA ARG A 27 59.39 -32.23 3.91
C ARG A 27 58.13 -31.37 3.98
N ARG A 28 56.98 -31.97 3.71
CA ARG A 28 55.70 -31.25 3.62
C ARG A 28 54.95 -31.29 4.94
N LEU A 29 54.87 -30.14 5.60
CA LEU A 29 54.17 -29.98 6.87
C LEU A 29 52.83 -29.28 6.63
N LEU A 30 51.76 -29.84 7.18
CA LEU A 30 50.46 -29.22 7.26
C LEU A 30 50.22 -28.77 8.70
N LEU A 31 50.02 -27.47 8.91
CA LEU A 31 49.77 -26.87 10.23
C LEU A 31 48.31 -26.42 10.31
N SER A 32 47.57 -26.92 11.29
CA SER A 32 46.28 -26.35 11.71
C SER A 32 46.46 -25.58 13.02
N THR A 33 46.07 -24.30 13.03
CA THR A 33 46.34 -23.36 14.13
C THR A 33 45.33 -22.20 14.16
N ASP A 34 45.07 -21.70 15.36
CA ASP A 34 44.47 -20.36 15.53
C ASP A 34 45.48 -19.25 15.21
N SER A 35 45.02 -17.99 15.17
CA SER A 35 45.87 -16.83 14.88
C SER A 35 46.75 -16.41 16.05
N ALA A 36 46.35 -16.68 17.30
CA ALA A 36 47.07 -16.25 18.51
C ALA A 36 48.34 -17.09 18.77
N PHE A 37 48.30 -18.38 18.47
CA PHE A 37 49.42 -19.30 18.62
C PHE A 37 50.34 -19.34 17.39
N ALA A 38 49.81 -19.04 16.20
CA ALA A 38 50.58 -19.03 14.96
C ALA A 38 51.84 -18.15 15.04
N ASP A 39 51.75 -16.96 15.66
CA ASP A 39 52.90 -16.05 15.85
C ASP A 39 54.05 -16.69 16.64
N THR A 40 53.77 -17.66 17.52
CA THR A 40 54.79 -18.32 18.37
C THR A 40 55.60 -19.35 17.58
N VAL A 41 54.96 -20.11 16.68
CA VAL A 41 55.58 -21.26 16.00
C VAL A 41 55.98 -20.93 14.56
N LEU A 42 55.17 -20.15 13.84
CA LEU A 42 55.33 -19.91 12.40
C LEU A 42 56.68 -19.27 12.00
N PRO A 43 57.24 -18.27 12.72
CA PRO A 43 58.52 -17.68 12.35
C PRO A 43 59.64 -18.72 12.28
N SER A 44 59.65 -19.68 13.21
CA SER A 44 60.66 -20.75 13.24
C SER A 44 60.49 -21.72 12.07
N LEU A 45 59.26 -22.13 11.75
CA LEU A 45 58.96 -23.09 10.67
C LEU A 45 59.26 -22.51 9.29
N VAL A 46 58.94 -21.24 9.06
CA VAL A 46 59.11 -20.56 7.76
C VAL A 46 60.58 -20.29 7.43
N GLN A 47 61.42 -20.10 8.45
CA GLN A 47 62.87 -19.92 8.26
C GLN A 47 63.62 -21.22 7.94
N ASN A 48 63.01 -22.39 8.14
CA ASN A 48 63.66 -23.68 7.89
C ASN A 48 63.64 -24.05 6.39
N PRO A 49 64.79 -24.12 5.68
CA PRO A 49 64.84 -24.35 4.24
C PRO A 49 64.48 -25.78 3.82
N TYR A 50 64.34 -26.71 4.77
CA TYR A 50 64.00 -28.12 4.54
C TYR A 50 62.50 -28.42 4.63
N ILE A 51 61.67 -27.44 5.00
CA ILE A 51 60.22 -27.62 5.19
C ILE A 51 59.44 -26.85 4.10
N GLU A 52 58.41 -27.49 3.56
CA GLU A 52 57.36 -26.88 2.71
C GLU A 52 56.07 -26.84 3.56
N LEU A 53 55.62 -25.64 3.93
CA LEU A 53 54.49 -25.46 4.85
C LEU A 53 53.18 -25.15 4.10
N ARG A 54 52.06 -25.68 4.60
CA ARG A 54 50.70 -25.22 4.30
C ARG A 54 49.91 -25.01 5.61
N LEU A 55 48.99 -24.06 5.60
CA LEU A 55 48.27 -23.58 6.78
C LEU A 55 46.77 -23.90 6.69
N ILE A 56 46.17 -24.29 7.81
CA ILE A 56 44.73 -24.36 8.02
C ILE A 56 44.40 -23.40 9.17
N THR A 57 43.58 -22.38 8.90
CA THR A 57 43.18 -21.36 9.87
C THR A 57 41.95 -20.60 9.37
N ASP A 58 41.09 -20.15 10.28
CA ASP A 58 39.82 -19.48 9.94
C ASP A 58 39.92 -17.94 9.77
N GLU A 59 41.11 -17.34 9.93
CA GLU A 59 41.29 -15.90 9.71
C GLU A 59 42.04 -15.55 8.40
N PRO A 60 41.55 -14.56 7.62
CA PRO A 60 42.16 -14.17 6.35
C PRO A 60 43.38 -13.23 6.51
N SER A 61 44.56 -13.83 6.68
CA SER A 61 45.84 -13.32 6.14
C SER A 61 46.38 -11.96 6.63
N ALA A 62 46.08 -11.50 7.85
CA ALA A 62 46.37 -10.10 8.24
C ALA A 62 47.00 -9.84 9.63
N LEU A 63 47.64 -10.81 10.29
CA LEU A 63 48.48 -10.57 11.49
C LEU A 63 49.94 -11.04 11.36
N LEU A 64 50.19 -12.14 10.64
CA LEU A 64 51.52 -12.73 10.50
C LEU A 64 52.40 -11.91 9.54
N THR A 65 53.44 -11.28 10.07
CA THR A 65 54.36 -10.42 9.31
C THR A 65 55.17 -11.22 8.28
N GLY A 66 54.87 -11.02 6.99
CA GLY A 66 55.73 -11.45 5.87
C GLY A 66 55.37 -12.77 5.16
N THR A 67 54.28 -13.45 5.51
CA THR A 67 54.00 -14.84 5.07
C THR A 67 53.07 -15.00 3.85
N ASN A 68 52.88 -13.96 3.04
CA ASN A 68 52.01 -13.93 1.84
C ASN A 68 52.31 -14.95 0.71
N LYS A 69 53.23 -15.91 0.91
CA LYS A 69 53.60 -16.97 -0.06
C LYS A 69 53.15 -18.38 0.34
N ILE A 70 52.50 -18.54 1.50
CA ILE A 70 52.11 -19.85 2.05
C ILE A 70 50.66 -20.18 1.65
N PRO A 71 50.36 -21.37 1.08
CA PRO A 71 48.99 -21.78 0.81
C PRO A 71 48.19 -21.97 2.11
N HIS A 72 47.03 -21.35 2.18
CA HIS A 72 46.12 -21.38 3.33
C HIS A 72 44.76 -22.00 2.96
N TYR A 73 44.13 -22.65 3.92
CA TYR A 73 42.79 -23.23 3.84
C TYR A 73 42.00 -22.85 5.09
N MET A 74 40.68 -22.71 4.95
CA MET A 74 39.80 -22.46 6.10
C MET A 74 39.38 -23.79 6.73
N ASP A 75 39.25 -23.82 8.06
CA ASP A 75 38.86 -25.04 8.78
C ASP A 75 37.35 -25.26 8.73
N THR A 76 36.60 -24.15 8.83
CA THR A 76 35.14 -24.12 8.78
C THR A 76 34.59 -24.19 7.35
N VAL A 77 33.60 -25.06 7.13
CA VAL A 77 33.07 -25.39 5.79
C VAL A 77 31.90 -24.50 5.41
N ASP A 78 32.21 -23.25 5.10
CA ASP A 78 31.21 -22.26 4.72
C ASP A 78 30.63 -22.49 3.31
N SER A 79 29.38 -22.08 3.08
CA SER A 79 28.65 -22.30 1.81
C SER A 79 29.24 -21.59 0.58
N GLN A 80 30.28 -20.78 0.78
CA GLN A 80 31.01 -20.05 -0.27
C GLN A 80 32.29 -20.78 -0.73
N THR A 81 32.80 -21.74 0.05
CA THR A 81 34.09 -22.42 -0.20
C THR A 81 34.02 -23.43 -1.36
N PHE A 82 32.82 -23.74 -1.84
CA PHE A 82 32.57 -24.70 -2.92
C PHE A 82 31.45 -24.22 -3.86
N ASP A 83 31.56 -24.55 -5.15
CA ASP A 83 30.50 -24.25 -6.12
C ASP A 83 29.21 -25.05 -5.80
N LYS A 84 28.04 -24.45 -6.07
CA LYS A 84 26.71 -24.95 -5.67
C LYS A 84 26.38 -26.35 -6.19
N LYS A 85 27.08 -26.83 -7.22
CA LYS A 85 26.94 -28.18 -7.79
C LYS A 85 27.70 -29.27 -7.01
N THR A 86 28.68 -28.89 -6.19
CA THR A 86 29.60 -29.84 -5.54
C THR A 86 29.14 -30.19 -4.13
N GLY A 87 28.77 -29.19 -3.33
CA GLY A 87 28.27 -29.35 -1.95
C GLY A 87 29.37 -29.58 -0.90
N ALA A 88 29.15 -29.03 0.31
CA ALA A 88 30.09 -29.00 1.43
C ALA A 88 30.78 -30.35 1.68
N ARG A 89 29.99 -31.40 1.87
CA ARG A 89 30.49 -32.75 2.23
C ARG A 89 31.32 -33.41 1.13
N LYS A 90 31.14 -33.02 -0.14
CA LYS A 90 31.94 -33.53 -1.27
C LYS A 90 33.24 -32.74 -1.43
N TRP A 91 33.18 -31.42 -1.23
CA TRP A 91 34.38 -30.58 -1.18
C TRP A 91 35.29 -30.98 -0.03
N LEU A 92 34.75 -31.13 1.18
CA LEU A 92 35.50 -31.52 2.38
C LEU A 92 36.24 -32.85 2.16
N LYS A 93 35.55 -33.87 1.64
CA LYS A 93 36.16 -35.16 1.27
C LYS A 93 37.27 -35.02 0.22
N ALA A 94 37.06 -34.21 -0.82
CA ALA A 94 38.05 -34.01 -1.87
C ALA A 94 39.30 -33.27 -1.37
N LYS A 95 39.14 -32.21 -0.57
CA LYS A 95 40.26 -31.47 0.01
C LYS A 95 40.99 -32.24 1.11
N THR A 96 40.27 -33.02 1.92
CA THR A 96 40.86 -33.94 2.88
C THR A 96 41.79 -34.93 2.16
N ALA A 97 41.33 -35.56 1.07
CA ALA A 97 42.15 -36.48 0.28
C ALA A 97 43.38 -35.79 -0.33
N GLU A 98 43.21 -34.62 -0.98
CA GLU A 98 44.32 -33.85 -1.57
C GLU A 98 45.41 -33.49 -0.54
N LEU A 99 45.01 -33.09 0.67
CA LEU A 99 45.93 -32.68 1.73
C LEU A 99 46.57 -33.88 2.44
N CYS A 100 45.83 -34.98 2.67
CA CYS A 100 46.39 -36.24 3.14
C CYS A 100 47.40 -36.84 2.16
N GLU A 101 47.20 -36.69 0.84
CA GLU A 101 48.17 -37.10 -0.18
C GLU A 101 49.41 -36.19 -0.19
N TRP A 102 49.20 -34.86 -0.15
CA TRP A 102 50.30 -33.90 -0.26
C TRP A 102 51.24 -33.90 0.94
N ALA A 103 50.72 -33.88 2.18
CA ALA A 103 51.49 -33.68 3.40
C ALA A 103 52.26 -34.94 3.83
N ASP A 104 53.47 -34.77 4.37
CA ASP A 104 54.23 -35.84 5.02
C ASP A 104 53.86 -35.97 6.51
N MET A 105 53.38 -34.88 7.13
CA MET A 105 53.07 -34.76 8.56
C MET A 105 51.97 -33.71 8.81
N LEU A 106 51.13 -33.95 9.83
CA LEU A 106 50.14 -33.00 10.35
C LEU A 106 50.57 -32.48 11.74
N LEU A 107 50.46 -31.18 11.95
CA LEU A 107 50.60 -30.52 13.25
C LEU A 107 49.30 -29.78 13.56
N VAL A 108 48.65 -30.07 14.69
CA VAL A 108 47.45 -29.35 15.16
C VAL A 108 47.79 -28.70 16.49
N ALA A 109 47.75 -27.36 16.52
CA ALA A 109 48.21 -26.60 17.66
C ALA A 109 47.61 -25.17 17.69
N PRO A 110 46.93 -24.76 18.78
CA PRO A 110 46.40 -25.60 19.84
C PRO A 110 45.24 -26.48 19.36
N ILE A 111 45.03 -27.64 20.00
CA ILE A 111 43.75 -28.37 19.95
C ILE A 111 43.02 -28.19 21.28
N ASP A 112 41.81 -27.62 21.23
CA ASP A 112 40.98 -27.41 22.42
C ASP A 112 40.28 -28.68 22.90
N ALA A 113 39.76 -28.67 24.13
CA ALA A 113 39.09 -29.82 24.75
C ALA A 113 37.83 -30.28 23.99
N GLY A 114 37.13 -29.36 23.31
CA GLY A 114 35.98 -29.66 22.47
C GLY A 114 36.37 -30.36 21.17
N ALA A 115 37.39 -29.86 20.47
CA ALA A 115 37.97 -30.46 19.27
C ALA A 115 38.62 -31.83 19.57
N LEU A 116 39.29 -31.97 20.72
CA LEU A 116 39.84 -33.23 21.23
C LEU A 116 38.72 -34.28 21.44
N GLY A 117 37.62 -33.87 22.07
CA GLY A 117 36.42 -34.70 22.24
C GLY A 117 35.73 -35.04 20.93
N ALA A 118 35.62 -34.09 20.00
CA ALA A 118 35.04 -34.28 18.67
C ALA A 118 35.85 -35.25 17.81
N MET A 119 37.19 -35.20 17.88
CA MET A 119 38.09 -36.16 17.25
C MET A 119 37.85 -37.58 17.77
N LEU A 120 37.79 -37.78 19.08
CA LEU A 120 37.55 -39.08 19.72
C LEU A 120 36.13 -39.62 19.45
N ALA A 121 35.12 -38.74 19.36
CA ALA A 121 33.77 -39.08 18.93
C ALA A 121 33.66 -39.37 17.41
N GLY A 122 34.72 -39.10 16.63
CA GLY A 122 34.76 -39.36 15.19
C GLY A 122 33.94 -38.38 14.34
N LEU A 123 33.72 -37.15 14.83
CA LEU A 123 33.08 -36.07 14.08
C LEU A 123 34.01 -35.56 12.95
N THR A 124 33.41 -35.01 11.89
CA THR A 124 34.13 -34.52 10.68
C THR A 124 33.41 -33.31 10.07
N ASP A 125 33.07 -32.34 10.90
CA ASP A 125 32.40 -31.09 10.54
C ASP A 125 33.37 -29.98 10.13
N THR A 126 34.60 -29.95 10.67
CA THR A 126 35.71 -29.12 10.18
C THR A 126 36.69 -29.88 9.28
N LEU A 127 37.55 -29.15 8.56
CA LEU A 127 38.62 -29.72 7.73
C LEU A 127 39.66 -30.47 8.57
N THR A 128 40.04 -29.94 9.72
CA THR A 128 41.01 -30.54 10.66
C THR A 128 40.46 -31.84 11.24
N LEU A 129 39.18 -31.87 11.65
CA LEU A 129 38.54 -33.10 12.12
C LEU A 129 38.38 -34.14 10.98
N ALA A 130 38.05 -33.69 9.76
CA ALA A 130 38.02 -34.57 8.59
C ALA A 130 39.42 -35.11 8.22
N LEU A 131 40.48 -34.31 8.36
CA LEU A 131 41.87 -34.71 8.18
C LEU A 131 42.30 -35.73 9.22
N LEU A 132 42.10 -35.46 10.51
CA LEU A 132 42.42 -36.40 11.60
C LEU A 132 41.71 -37.74 11.41
N ARG A 133 40.44 -37.72 10.96
CA ARG A 133 39.65 -38.93 10.69
C ARG A 133 40.05 -39.68 9.41
N GLY A 134 40.60 -38.97 8.43
CA GLY A 134 41.03 -39.47 7.11
C GLY A 134 42.54 -39.61 6.94
N TRP A 135 43.31 -39.44 8.02
CA TRP A 135 44.77 -39.49 8.01
C TRP A 135 45.29 -40.92 7.83
N VAL A 136 46.45 -41.06 7.20
CA VAL A 136 47.12 -42.36 7.03
C VAL A 136 47.95 -42.62 8.28
N SER A 137 47.72 -43.74 8.98
CA SER A 137 48.42 -44.10 10.22
C SER A 137 49.93 -44.32 10.07
N GLU A 138 50.43 -44.44 8.84
CA GLU A 138 51.87 -44.45 8.52
C GLU A 138 52.51 -43.05 8.59
N LYS A 139 51.71 -41.98 8.53
CA LYS A 139 52.16 -40.59 8.59
C LYS A 139 52.00 -40.03 10.01
N PRO A 140 53.04 -39.42 10.59
CA PRO A 140 52.98 -38.90 11.94
C PRO A 140 52.05 -37.69 12.07
N VAL A 141 51.44 -37.56 13.26
CA VAL A 141 50.68 -36.38 13.68
C VAL A 141 51.29 -35.87 14.98
N VAL A 142 51.41 -34.55 15.13
CA VAL A 142 51.69 -33.91 16.43
C VAL A 142 50.48 -33.09 16.86
N LEU A 143 50.07 -33.29 18.11
CA LEU A 143 49.05 -32.49 18.78
C LEU A 143 49.72 -31.67 19.89
N ILE A 144 49.40 -30.38 19.94
CA ILE A 144 49.69 -29.53 21.09
C ILE A 144 48.34 -29.18 21.71
N PRO A 145 47.94 -29.80 22.84
CA PRO A 145 46.69 -29.44 23.50
C PRO A 145 46.76 -27.98 23.96
N GLY A 146 45.70 -27.22 23.76
CA GLY A 146 45.56 -25.89 24.34
C GLY A 146 44.22 -25.78 25.02
N MET A 147 44.19 -25.53 26.32
CA MET A 147 42.95 -25.39 27.09
C MET A 147 43.17 -24.60 28.37
N THR A 148 42.09 -24.23 29.06
CA THR A 148 42.22 -23.60 30.38
C THR A 148 42.79 -24.59 31.39
N VAL A 149 43.45 -24.09 32.45
CA VAL A 149 43.98 -24.95 33.53
C VAL A 149 42.89 -25.87 34.10
N SER A 150 41.66 -25.36 34.27
CA SER A 150 40.52 -26.13 34.76
C SER A 150 40.09 -27.28 33.85
N GLU A 151 40.22 -27.11 32.52
CA GLU A 151 39.95 -28.17 31.54
C GLU A 151 41.08 -29.19 31.48
N TRP A 152 42.34 -28.74 31.61
CA TRP A 152 43.51 -29.62 31.63
C TRP A 152 43.50 -30.55 32.85
N ASP A 153 43.20 -30.00 34.03
CA ASP A 153 43.11 -30.74 35.29
C ASP A 153 41.84 -31.63 35.37
N HIS A 154 40.94 -31.56 34.38
CA HIS A 154 39.69 -32.32 34.38
C HIS A 154 39.93 -33.81 34.03
N PRO A 155 39.37 -34.78 34.78
CA PRO A 155 39.63 -36.22 34.55
C PRO A 155 39.28 -36.74 33.16
N LEU A 156 38.38 -36.07 32.42
CA LEU A 156 38.11 -36.41 31.02
C LEU A 156 39.31 -36.14 30.11
N SER A 157 40.07 -35.07 30.34
CA SER A 157 41.22 -34.70 29.52
C SER A 157 42.34 -35.74 29.68
N THR A 158 42.63 -36.16 30.91
CA THR A 158 43.55 -37.29 31.18
C THR A 158 43.10 -38.55 30.43
N ARG A 159 41.83 -38.95 30.58
CA ARG A 159 41.26 -40.12 29.91
C ARG A 159 41.36 -40.03 28.37
N GLN A 160 41.07 -38.86 27.80
CA GLN A 160 41.13 -38.63 26.35
C GLN A 160 42.57 -38.76 25.82
N LEU A 161 43.55 -38.22 26.54
CA LEU A 161 44.98 -38.34 26.19
C LEU A 161 45.48 -39.78 26.36
N ASP A 162 45.04 -40.50 27.40
CA ASP A 162 45.32 -41.92 27.59
C ASP A 162 44.76 -42.76 26.42
N GLU A 163 43.50 -42.53 26.03
CA GLU A 163 42.86 -43.20 24.88
C GLU A 163 43.62 -42.92 23.57
N ILE A 164 44.07 -41.67 23.33
CA ILE A 164 44.92 -41.32 22.18
C ILE A 164 46.25 -42.08 22.21
N SER A 165 46.94 -42.08 23.36
CA SER A 165 48.24 -42.73 23.50
C SER A 165 48.17 -44.26 23.31
N HIS A 166 47.05 -44.86 23.69
CA HIS A 166 46.83 -46.31 23.62
C HIS A 166 46.38 -46.77 22.23
N TYR A 167 45.45 -46.06 21.60
CA TYR A 167 44.84 -46.48 20.33
C TYR A 167 45.48 -45.87 19.09
N TRP A 168 46.12 -44.70 19.18
CA TRP A 168 46.65 -43.94 18.04
C TRP A 168 48.16 -43.61 18.18
N PRO A 169 49.05 -44.63 18.21
CA PRO A 169 50.48 -44.46 18.50
C PRO A 169 51.28 -43.66 17.45
N TRP A 170 50.68 -43.31 16.31
CA TRP A 170 51.26 -42.39 15.32
C TRP A 170 51.05 -40.90 15.68
N ILE A 171 50.26 -40.63 16.72
CA ILE A 171 50.02 -39.29 17.27
C ILE A 171 50.98 -39.07 18.43
N ARG A 172 51.77 -37.99 18.36
CA ARG A 172 52.62 -37.52 19.46
C ARG A 172 52.01 -36.28 20.09
N ILE A 173 51.91 -36.30 21.42
CA ILE A 173 51.42 -35.16 22.21
C ILE A 173 52.65 -34.41 22.73
N VAL A 174 52.69 -33.09 22.55
CA VAL A 174 53.71 -32.17 23.08
C VAL A 174 53.09 -31.36 24.23
N ASN A 175 53.92 -30.83 25.14
CA ASN A 175 53.45 -30.07 26.31
C ASN A 175 52.39 -29.00 25.98
N PRO A 176 51.32 -28.90 26.79
CA PRO A 176 50.15 -28.09 26.46
C PRO A 176 50.37 -26.59 26.61
N VAL A 177 49.57 -25.81 25.89
CA VAL A 177 49.43 -24.36 26.07
C VAL A 177 48.29 -24.10 27.05
N LEU A 178 48.59 -23.55 28.22
CA LEU A 178 47.60 -23.39 29.28
C LEU A 178 47.15 -21.93 29.46
N TRP A 179 45.84 -21.71 29.53
CA TRP A 179 45.25 -20.40 29.82
C TRP A 179 44.75 -20.30 31.26
N LYS A 180 45.01 -19.16 31.89
CA LYS A 180 44.47 -18.81 33.21
C LYS A 180 43.67 -17.52 33.14
N SER A 181 42.44 -17.57 33.65
CA SER A 181 41.58 -16.38 33.82
C SER A 181 42.22 -15.39 34.81
N LYS A 182 42.20 -14.11 34.45
CA LYS A 182 42.48 -12.97 35.35
C LYS A 182 41.24 -12.11 35.62
N GLY A 183 40.10 -12.46 35.03
CA GLY A 183 38.83 -11.75 35.11
C GLY A 183 37.74 -12.46 34.30
N PRO A 184 36.52 -11.92 34.25
CA PRO A 184 35.37 -12.56 33.59
C PRO A 184 35.51 -12.70 32.08
N GLU A 185 36.31 -11.85 31.42
CA GLU A 185 36.52 -11.89 29.95
C GLU A 185 38.00 -12.03 29.53
N ASP A 186 38.95 -11.96 30.47
CA ASP A 186 40.40 -11.97 30.18
C ASP A 186 41.05 -13.33 30.51
N LEU A 187 41.42 -14.07 29.46
CA LEU A 187 42.29 -15.25 29.53
C LEU A 187 43.74 -14.85 29.22
N THR A 188 44.66 -15.18 30.12
CA THR A 188 46.10 -15.00 29.87
C THR A 188 46.78 -16.33 29.60
N ILE A 189 47.54 -16.39 28.50
CA ILE A 189 48.47 -17.47 28.17
C ILE A 189 49.52 -17.55 29.29
N LEU A 190 49.71 -18.73 29.88
CA LEU A 190 50.85 -19.01 30.75
C LEU A 190 52.12 -19.22 29.90
N PRO A 191 53.33 -18.91 30.41
CA PRO A 191 54.57 -19.14 29.68
C PRO A 191 54.67 -20.60 29.18
N TRP A 192 54.91 -20.77 27.88
CA TRP A 192 54.96 -22.07 27.22
C TRP A 192 56.39 -22.39 26.76
N ASP A 193 57.07 -23.26 27.50
CA ASP A 193 58.45 -23.69 27.21
C ASP A 193 58.53 -24.86 26.20
N GLY A 194 57.38 -25.33 25.69
CA GLY A 194 57.27 -26.49 24.78
C GLY A 194 57.83 -26.28 23.37
N LEU A 195 58.29 -25.07 23.00
CA LEU A 195 58.84 -24.79 21.68
C LEU A 195 60.08 -25.65 21.35
N LYS A 196 60.96 -25.89 22.35
CA LYS A 196 62.16 -26.73 22.18
C LYS A 196 61.80 -28.20 21.94
N GLU A 197 60.84 -28.71 22.71
CA GLU A 197 60.30 -30.06 22.58
C GLU A 197 59.59 -30.26 21.23
N LEU A 198 58.88 -29.23 20.74
CA LEU A 198 58.30 -29.23 19.40
C LEU A 198 59.39 -29.32 18.32
N HIS A 199 60.48 -28.55 18.42
CA HIS A 199 61.60 -28.64 17.46
C HIS A 199 62.27 -30.01 17.49
N GLU A 200 62.58 -30.56 18.67
CA GLU A 200 63.14 -31.92 18.82
C GLU A 200 62.19 -33.01 18.29
N THR A 201 60.88 -32.83 18.49
CA THR A 201 59.85 -33.72 17.96
C THR A 201 59.78 -33.64 16.43
N LEU A 202 59.87 -32.44 15.84
CA LEU A 202 59.91 -32.25 14.38
C LEU A 202 61.20 -32.79 13.76
N GLU A 203 62.35 -32.59 14.39
CA GLU A 203 63.64 -33.15 13.98
C GLU A 203 63.59 -34.68 13.88
N THR A 204 63.20 -35.34 14.98
CA THR A 204 63.14 -36.81 15.05
C THR A 204 62.09 -37.40 14.11
N THR A 205 60.98 -36.69 13.91
CA THR A 205 59.84 -37.17 13.11
C THR A 205 60.05 -36.97 11.60
N LEU A 206 60.53 -35.79 11.18
CA LEU A 206 60.76 -35.46 9.76
C LEU A 206 62.16 -35.87 9.26
N LYS A 207 63.06 -36.27 10.16
CA LYS A 207 64.47 -36.59 9.90
C LYS A 207 65.20 -35.42 9.23
N VAL A 208 65.01 -34.22 9.76
CA VAL A 208 65.68 -32.98 9.33
C VAL A 208 66.93 -32.71 10.18
N PRO A 209 67.89 -31.89 9.71
CA PRO A 209 69.06 -31.51 10.51
C PRO A 209 68.66 -30.75 11.79
N PRO A 210 69.51 -30.75 12.84
CA PRO A 210 69.24 -30.04 14.08
C PRO A 210 68.86 -28.58 13.87
N TRP A 211 67.84 -28.11 14.57
CA TRP A 211 67.23 -26.79 14.38
C TRP A 211 68.22 -25.66 14.67
N GLN A 212 69.03 -25.84 15.72
CA GLN A 212 70.10 -24.91 16.10
C GLN A 212 71.15 -24.75 14.97
N ALA A 213 71.57 -25.84 14.35
CA ALA A 213 72.53 -25.79 13.22
C ALA A 213 71.91 -25.13 11.98
N THR A 214 70.62 -25.38 11.74
CA THR A 214 69.87 -24.84 10.60
C THR A 214 69.70 -23.31 10.67
N MET A 215 69.44 -22.76 11.86
CA MET A 215 69.30 -21.31 12.06
C MET A 215 70.65 -20.56 12.02
N SER A 216 71.77 -21.22 12.34
CA SER A 216 73.11 -20.62 12.28
C SER A 216 73.74 -20.60 10.87
N ALA A 217 73.10 -21.19 9.86
CA ALA A 217 73.68 -21.43 8.54
C ALA A 217 73.40 -20.33 7.48
N THR A 218 72.86 -19.16 7.87
CA THR A 218 72.63 -18.03 6.94
C THR A 218 73.90 -17.18 6.74
N PRO A 219 74.41 -17.01 5.50
CA PRO A 219 75.62 -16.22 5.26
C PRO A 219 75.36 -14.70 5.23
N ASN A 220 76.11 -13.98 6.08
CA ASN A 220 76.52 -12.56 6.06
C ASN A 220 75.74 -11.49 5.25
N GLY A 221 75.33 -10.43 5.97
CA GLY A 221 75.10 -9.07 5.44
C GLY A 221 73.64 -8.64 5.44
N THR A 222 73.21 -7.52 6.06
CA THR A 222 73.94 -6.39 6.68
C THR A 222 73.16 -5.84 7.89
N ALA A 223 73.87 -5.25 8.86
CA ALA A 223 73.27 -4.68 10.06
C ALA A 223 72.76 -3.23 9.86
N VAL A 224 71.69 -2.88 10.56
CA VAL A 224 71.23 -1.49 10.80
C VAL A 224 70.95 -1.39 12.32
N PRO A 225 71.40 -0.34 13.03
CA PRO A 225 71.66 -0.45 14.47
C PRO A 225 70.43 -0.24 15.36
N ALA A 226 70.51 -0.79 16.58
CA ALA A 226 69.62 -0.45 17.68
C ALA A 226 69.94 0.94 18.23
N THR A 227 68.90 1.73 18.51
CA THR A 227 69.03 3.01 19.22
C THR A 227 68.31 2.92 20.57
N THR A 228 69.08 2.74 21.64
CA THR A 228 68.62 2.96 23.01
C THR A 228 68.34 4.44 23.25
N ALA A 229 67.17 4.79 23.80
CA ALA A 229 66.90 6.12 24.31
C ALA A 229 66.22 6.01 25.68
N SER A 230 67.03 6.12 26.75
CA SER A 230 66.57 6.25 28.13
C SER A 230 66.64 7.72 28.56
N ALA A 231 65.50 8.34 28.88
CA ALA A 231 65.48 9.59 29.63
C ALA A 231 64.17 9.75 30.44
N SER A 232 64.32 9.96 31.73
CA SER A 232 63.30 10.33 32.72
C SER A 232 62.78 11.76 32.54
N GLY A 233 61.52 12.05 32.90
CA GLY A 233 61.04 13.44 32.95
C GLY A 233 59.54 13.64 33.20
N THR A 234 59.12 13.48 34.46
CA THR A 234 57.85 13.95 35.08
C THR A 234 56.99 15.01 34.38
N ALA A 235 55.68 14.76 34.23
CA ALA A 235 54.60 15.75 34.42
C ALA A 235 53.22 15.09 34.69
N THR A 236 52.88 15.01 35.98
CA THR A 236 51.55 14.95 36.64
C THR A 236 50.25 15.12 35.81
N GLY A 237 49.26 14.25 36.08
CA GLY A 237 47.83 14.47 35.82
C GLY A 237 46.93 13.42 36.50
N CYS A 238 46.17 13.82 37.54
CA CYS A 238 45.19 13.05 38.34
C CYS A 238 44.51 11.86 37.63
N ILE A 239 44.49 10.65 38.19
CA ILE A 239 43.61 10.21 39.31
C ILE A 239 42.14 10.66 39.18
N THR A 240 41.28 9.72 38.78
CA THR A 240 40.09 9.41 39.58
C THR A 240 39.83 7.90 39.55
N GLN A 241 39.98 7.26 40.70
CA GLN A 241 39.30 5.99 40.95
C GLN A 241 37.78 6.27 40.96
N MET A 242 37.00 5.41 40.33
CA MET A 242 35.69 5.06 40.88
C MET A 242 35.66 3.56 41.11
N LYS A 243 35.48 3.19 42.38
CA LYS A 243 35.05 1.85 42.78
C LYS A 243 33.59 1.68 42.37
N HIS A 244 33.26 0.54 41.80
CA HIS A 244 32.09 -0.30 42.12
C HIS A 244 32.44 -1.69 41.55
N GLU A 245 32.67 -2.73 42.37
CA GLU A 245 31.67 -3.49 43.14
C GLU A 245 30.69 -4.28 42.25
N GLY A 246 30.77 -5.61 42.33
CA GLY A 246 29.80 -6.54 41.74
C GLY A 246 30.45 -7.65 40.91
N ASN A 247 30.25 -8.91 41.31
CA ASN A 247 30.30 -10.03 40.37
C ASN A 247 29.25 -9.78 39.27
N ALA A 248 29.57 -10.11 38.03
CA ALA A 248 28.60 -10.22 36.95
C ALA A 248 28.67 -11.64 36.38
N ASP A 249 27.63 -12.42 36.64
CA ASP A 249 27.52 -13.82 36.21
C ASP A 249 27.37 -13.89 34.68
N PHE A 250 28.38 -14.42 33.99
CA PHE A 250 28.26 -14.72 32.56
C PHE A 250 27.31 -15.91 32.37
N LEU A 251 26.17 -15.65 31.73
CA LEU A 251 25.21 -16.70 31.37
C LEU A 251 25.87 -17.71 30.41
N PRO A 252 25.71 -19.02 30.63
CA PRO A 252 26.19 -20.05 29.71
C PRO A 252 25.72 -19.84 28.27
N LEU A 253 26.53 -20.30 27.30
CA LEU A 253 26.27 -20.11 25.87
C LEU A 253 24.92 -20.71 25.45
N GLU A 254 24.49 -21.79 26.10
CA GLU A 254 23.19 -22.44 25.88
C GLU A 254 22.02 -21.52 26.24
N ILE A 255 22.17 -20.67 27.27
CA ILE A 255 21.16 -19.68 27.64
C ILE A 255 21.15 -18.54 26.61
N TRP A 256 22.31 -18.10 26.14
CA TRP A 256 22.38 -17.11 25.06
C TRP A 256 21.79 -17.63 23.74
N LEU A 257 22.04 -18.91 23.40
CA LEU A 257 21.42 -19.57 22.26
C LEU A 257 19.90 -19.65 22.44
N ASN A 258 19.39 -20.02 23.61
CA ASN A 258 17.95 -19.99 23.89
C ASN A 258 17.35 -18.57 23.75
N VAL A 259 17.99 -17.56 24.35
CA VAL A 259 17.54 -16.17 24.29
C VAL A 259 17.53 -15.64 22.86
N PHE A 260 18.60 -15.85 22.07
CA PHE A 260 18.66 -15.35 20.70
C PHE A 260 17.86 -16.19 19.70
N GLU A 261 17.89 -17.52 19.79
CA GLU A 261 17.19 -18.41 18.84
C GLU A 261 15.71 -18.61 19.18
N GLU A 262 15.33 -18.83 20.45
CA GLU A 262 13.93 -19.11 20.81
C GLU A 262 13.14 -17.83 21.13
N GLN A 263 13.72 -16.90 21.90
CA GLN A 263 12.96 -15.74 22.43
C GLN A 263 13.02 -14.49 21.54
N LEU A 264 14.21 -14.10 21.06
CA LEU A 264 14.40 -12.86 20.29
C LEU A 264 14.23 -13.05 18.77
N GLN A 265 14.63 -14.21 18.22
CA GLN A 265 14.58 -14.52 16.78
C GLN A 265 15.31 -13.48 15.89
N ASP A 266 16.26 -12.71 16.46
CA ASP A 266 16.92 -11.57 15.83
C ASP A 266 18.34 -11.92 15.39
N TRP A 267 18.47 -12.35 14.14
CA TRP A 267 19.74 -12.71 13.51
C TRP A 267 20.78 -11.59 13.54
N GLU A 268 20.37 -10.32 13.38
CA GLU A 268 21.33 -9.21 13.32
C GLU A 268 21.95 -8.97 14.69
N THR A 269 21.12 -8.98 15.75
CA THR A 269 21.60 -8.74 17.12
C THR A 269 22.48 -9.89 17.59
N ALA A 270 22.10 -11.13 17.32
CA ALA A 270 22.93 -12.29 17.62
C ALA A 270 24.29 -12.24 16.89
N LYS A 271 24.30 -11.85 15.59
CA LYS A 271 25.55 -11.70 14.84
C LYS A 271 26.40 -10.54 15.31
N ALA A 272 25.82 -9.41 15.70
CA ALA A 272 26.54 -8.26 16.25
C ALA A 272 27.28 -8.61 17.55
N VAL A 273 26.63 -9.36 18.46
CA VAL A 273 27.22 -9.83 19.73
C VAL A 273 28.26 -10.93 19.51
N GLY A 274 28.27 -11.58 18.34
CA GLY A 274 29.27 -12.59 17.99
C GLY A 274 28.79 -14.04 18.08
N ILE A 275 27.56 -14.27 18.53
CA ILE A 275 27.06 -15.59 18.91
C ILE A 275 26.76 -16.45 17.67
N PRO A 276 27.19 -17.72 17.63
CA PRO A 276 26.87 -18.61 16.52
C PRO A 276 25.39 -19.03 16.59
N THR A 277 24.57 -18.63 15.62
CA THR A 277 23.14 -18.98 15.58
C THR A 277 22.73 -19.73 14.31
N ARG A 278 21.74 -20.61 14.45
CA ARG A 278 21.03 -21.37 13.42
C ARG A 278 19.92 -20.60 12.71
N LEU A 279 19.63 -19.37 13.16
CA LEU A 279 18.65 -18.48 12.54
C LEU A 279 18.94 -18.24 11.05
N PRO A 280 17.94 -18.30 10.15
CA PRO A 280 18.14 -18.10 8.73
C PRO A 280 18.54 -16.66 8.41
N VAL A 281 19.54 -16.48 7.55
CA VAL A 281 19.99 -15.14 7.12
C VAL A 281 18.83 -14.39 6.44
N PRO A 282 18.46 -13.18 6.89
CA PRO A 282 17.39 -12.40 6.27
C PRO A 282 17.68 -12.11 4.79
N LYS A 283 16.63 -12.04 3.97
CA LYS A 283 16.76 -11.88 2.50
C LYS A 283 17.58 -10.65 2.10
N GLU A 284 17.44 -9.56 2.85
CA GLU A 284 18.13 -8.28 2.63
C GLU A 284 19.65 -8.39 2.84
N TRP A 285 20.11 -9.32 3.69
CA TRP A 285 21.53 -9.51 3.99
C TRP A 285 22.28 -10.35 2.94
N GLN A 286 21.57 -11.11 2.09
CA GLN A 286 22.17 -12.06 1.15
C GLN A 286 23.13 -11.43 0.13
N SER A 287 22.96 -10.14 -0.18
CA SER A 287 23.88 -9.37 -1.04
C SER A 287 25.02 -8.66 -0.29
N HIS A 288 24.86 -8.43 1.02
CA HIS A 288 25.76 -7.63 1.85
C HIS A 288 26.77 -8.46 2.66
N LEU A 289 26.55 -9.77 2.80
CA LEU A 289 27.54 -10.68 3.37
C LEU A 289 28.88 -10.61 2.60
N PRO A 290 30.03 -10.65 3.29
CA PRO A 290 31.34 -10.65 2.65
C PRO A 290 31.52 -11.88 1.76
N LYS A 291 32.20 -11.68 0.62
CA LYS A 291 32.57 -12.73 -0.34
C LYS A 291 34.09 -12.73 -0.48
N MET A 292 34.69 -13.90 -0.71
CA MET A 292 36.14 -14.14 -0.64
C MET A 292 37.04 -13.23 -1.52
N SER A 293 36.48 -12.45 -2.44
CA SER A 293 37.22 -11.55 -3.35
C SER A 293 36.75 -10.08 -3.33
N THR A 294 35.83 -9.71 -2.44
CA THR A 294 35.31 -8.34 -2.35
C THR A 294 35.43 -7.77 -0.93
N PRO A 295 35.83 -6.50 -0.76
CA PRO A 295 35.83 -5.86 0.55
C PRO A 295 34.45 -5.97 1.24
N ALA A 296 34.46 -6.23 2.55
CA ALA A 296 33.22 -6.26 3.34
C ALA A 296 32.39 -4.99 3.12
N SER A 297 31.08 -5.18 2.95
CA SER A 297 30.11 -4.10 2.73
C SER A 297 30.10 -3.12 3.91
N LEU A 298 29.65 -1.89 3.68
CA LEU A 298 29.53 -0.90 4.77
C LEU A 298 28.58 -1.42 5.85
N GLU A 299 27.48 -2.04 5.43
CA GLU A 299 26.43 -2.58 6.30
C GLU A 299 26.99 -3.68 7.22
N TYR A 300 27.75 -4.63 6.66
CA TYR A 300 28.42 -5.67 7.44
C TYR A 300 29.54 -5.10 8.32
N THR A 301 30.23 -4.04 7.85
CA THR A 301 31.24 -3.34 8.66
C THR A 301 30.60 -2.57 9.83
N ILE A 302 29.38 -2.04 9.70
CA ILE A 302 28.63 -1.45 10.82
C ILE A 302 28.19 -2.53 11.83
N LEU A 303 27.83 -3.72 11.34
CA LEU A 303 27.38 -4.85 12.18
C LEU A 303 28.50 -5.50 12.99
N ARG A 304 29.71 -5.65 12.43
CA ARG A 304 30.82 -6.43 13.03
C ARG A 304 32.15 -5.68 13.15
N GLY A 305 32.31 -4.58 12.44
CA GLY A 305 33.59 -3.86 12.34
C GLY A 305 33.82 -2.89 13.49
N SER A 306 35.09 -2.67 13.81
CA SER A 306 35.50 -1.61 14.73
C SER A 306 35.14 -0.23 14.17
N PHE A 307 34.97 0.77 15.04
CA PHE A 307 34.67 2.13 14.64
C PHE A 307 35.71 2.71 13.66
N ALA A 308 36.99 2.35 13.79
CA ALA A 308 38.05 2.73 12.85
C ALA A 308 37.86 2.13 11.45
N ALA A 309 37.38 0.89 11.33
CA ALA A 309 37.04 0.28 10.04
C ALA A 309 35.81 0.94 9.41
N ILE A 310 34.83 1.31 10.22
CA ILE A 310 33.62 2.03 9.78
C ILE A 310 33.98 3.43 9.24
N LYS A 311 34.82 4.21 9.94
CA LYS A 311 35.29 5.52 9.45
C LYS A 311 35.96 5.42 8.08
N ARG A 312 36.95 4.53 7.94
CA ARG A 312 37.65 4.30 6.66
C ARG A 312 36.69 3.90 5.52
N ARG A 313 35.61 3.18 5.82
CA ARG A 313 34.56 2.84 4.84
C ARG A 313 33.69 4.03 4.47
N ILE A 314 33.34 4.90 5.41
CA ILE A 314 32.57 6.13 5.16
C ILE A 314 33.40 7.13 4.34
N GLU A 315 34.67 7.33 4.69
CA GLU A 315 35.62 8.20 3.97
C GLU A 315 35.84 7.73 2.51
N ALA A 316 35.76 6.42 2.27
CA ALA A 316 35.86 5.82 0.94
C ALA A 316 34.57 5.92 0.09
N LEU A 317 33.46 6.44 0.63
CA LEU A 317 32.24 6.65 -0.13
C LEU A 317 32.33 7.93 -0.99
N PRO A 318 31.74 7.93 -2.22
CA PRO A 318 31.53 9.17 -2.95
C PRO A 318 30.61 10.10 -2.17
N ARG A 319 31.02 11.37 -1.95
CA ARG A 319 30.27 12.39 -1.19
C ARG A 319 28.79 12.55 -1.58
N TRP A 320 28.43 12.21 -2.82
CA TRP A 320 27.08 12.33 -3.38
C TRP A 320 26.19 11.10 -3.18
N LYS A 321 26.73 9.98 -2.68
CA LYS A 321 26.01 8.71 -2.57
C LYS A 321 25.45 8.57 -1.14
N PRO A 322 24.11 8.58 -0.95
CA PRO A 322 23.52 8.44 0.38
C PRO A 322 23.83 7.06 0.99
N LEU A 323 23.76 6.99 2.32
CA LEU A 323 23.88 5.73 3.05
C LEU A 323 22.71 4.81 2.70
N SER A 324 22.96 3.49 2.71
CA SER A 324 21.92 2.51 2.40
C SER A 324 20.85 2.46 3.49
N ASP A 325 19.66 2.02 3.11
CA ASP A 325 18.54 1.82 4.03
C ASP A 325 18.91 0.88 5.21
N LEU A 326 19.70 -0.16 4.92
CA LEU A 326 20.20 -1.14 5.89
C LEU A 326 21.27 -0.53 6.82
N ALA A 327 22.22 0.26 6.30
CA ALA A 327 23.18 0.98 7.14
C ALA A 327 22.47 1.93 8.12
N CYS A 328 21.45 2.66 7.65
CA CYS A 328 20.66 3.55 8.50
C CYS A 328 19.85 2.79 9.57
N HIS A 329 19.32 1.61 9.23
CA HIS A 329 18.64 0.73 10.17
C HIS A 329 19.57 0.29 11.30
N LEU A 330 20.76 -0.20 10.96
CA LEU A 330 21.74 -0.69 11.94
C LEU A 330 22.25 0.40 12.88
N ILE A 331 22.53 1.61 12.36
CA ILE A 331 23.00 2.74 13.17
C ILE A 331 22.00 3.08 14.28
N VAL A 332 20.70 3.14 13.97
CA VAL A 332 19.66 3.50 14.95
C VAL A 332 19.28 2.30 15.84
N LYS A 333 19.24 1.08 15.29
CA LYS A 333 18.97 -0.16 16.05
C LYS A 333 20.00 -0.39 17.16
N PHE A 334 21.28 -0.32 16.81
CA PHE A 334 22.40 -0.58 17.75
C PHE A 334 22.87 0.67 18.51
N SER A 335 22.09 1.76 18.54
CA SER A 335 22.44 2.99 19.27
C SER A 335 23.81 3.58 18.92
N ARG A 336 24.26 3.47 17.66
CA ARG A 336 25.61 3.87 17.22
C ARG A 336 25.76 5.38 17.10
N THR A 337 25.68 6.06 18.24
CA THR A 337 25.86 7.51 18.40
C THR A 337 27.29 7.95 18.04
N ASP A 338 28.27 7.05 18.14
CA ASP A 338 29.64 7.24 17.64
C ASP A 338 29.68 7.50 16.13
N ILE A 339 28.94 6.72 15.35
CA ILE A 339 28.80 6.89 13.90
C ILE A 339 28.03 8.18 13.60
N LEU A 340 26.94 8.45 14.34
CA LEU A 340 26.13 9.67 14.15
C LEU A 340 26.93 10.95 14.44
N SER A 341 27.69 11.00 15.55
CA SER A 341 28.59 12.13 15.87
C SER A 341 29.61 12.36 14.77
N TYR A 342 30.30 11.30 14.33
CA TYR A 342 31.30 11.38 13.28
C TYR A 342 30.71 11.89 11.95
N LEU A 343 29.49 11.45 11.59
CA LEU A 343 28.76 11.96 10.43
C LEU A 343 28.41 13.44 10.58
N THR A 344 27.93 13.89 11.75
CA THR A 344 27.62 15.32 11.97
C THR A 344 28.84 16.23 11.95
N GLU A 345 30.00 15.74 12.41
CA GLU A 345 31.24 16.52 12.49
C GLU A 345 31.97 16.60 11.13
N ASN A 346 32.01 15.50 10.37
CA ASN A 346 32.91 15.36 9.21
C ASN A 346 32.17 15.26 7.85
N HIS A 347 30.89 14.85 7.88
CA HIS A 347 30.12 14.52 6.68
C HIS A 347 28.65 14.95 6.78
N LEU A 348 28.40 16.19 7.23
CA LEU A 348 27.04 16.72 7.42
C LEU A 348 26.17 16.60 6.14
N ASP A 349 26.77 16.77 4.96
CA ASP A 349 26.12 16.56 3.65
C ASP A 349 25.51 15.16 3.50
N LEU A 350 26.18 14.13 4.03
CA LEU A 350 25.73 12.74 3.95
C LEU A 350 24.53 12.47 4.86
N LEU A 351 24.42 13.21 5.98
CA LEU A 351 23.26 13.19 6.85
C LEU A 351 22.02 13.79 6.15
N TRP A 352 22.17 14.97 5.52
CA TRP A 352 21.08 15.67 4.83
C TRP A 352 20.62 14.98 3.54
N THR A 353 21.53 14.38 2.78
CA THR A 353 21.18 13.62 1.58
C THR A 353 20.51 12.27 1.89
N THR A 354 20.71 11.73 3.10
CA THR A 354 20.12 10.47 3.52
C THR A 354 18.78 10.70 4.24
N THR A 355 17.68 10.61 3.49
CA THR A 355 16.29 10.87 3.97
C THR A 355 15.86 10.06 5.21
N ARG A 356 16.54 8.96 5.53
CA ARG A 356 16.29 8.18 6.75
C ARG A 356 16.97 8.75 7.99
N LEU A 357 18.06 9.50 7.84
CA LEU A 357 18.82 10.14 8.91
C LEU A 357 18.41 11.61 9.12
N THR A 358 17.58 12.20 8.26
CA THR A 358 16.97 13.51 8.53
C THR A 358 15.80 13.43 9.52
N ASN A 359 15.10 12.29 9.60
CA ASN A 359 14.00 12.07 10.56
C ASN A 359 14.36 11.07 11.67
N ILE A 360 15.47 11.35 12.36
CA ILE A 360 15.95 10.56 13.52
C ILE A 360 14.91 10.48 14.65
N PRO A 361 14.24 11.58 15.07
CA PRO A 361 13.27 11.53 16.17
C PRO A 361 12.13 10.54 15.94
N TYR A 362 11.57 10.51 14.72
CA TYR A 362 10.54 9.53 14.36
C TYR A 362 11.06 8.10 14.41
N ARG A 363 12.24 7.81 13.85
CA ARG A 363 12.77 6.43 13.80
C ARG A 363 13.12 5.89 15.18
N ALA A 364 13.85 6.67 15.97
CA ALA A 364 14.21 6.28 17.33
C ALA A 364 12.96 6.09 18.20
N SER A 365 11.91 6.90 17.99
CA SER A 365 10.67 6.81 18.77
C SER A 365 9.68 5.76 18.29
N ALA A 366 9.49 5.58 16.99
CA ALA A 366 8.40 4.76 16.43
C ALA A 366 8.81 3.36 15.96
N ILE A 367 10.12 3.13 15.72
CA ILE A 367 10.61 1.87 15.14
C ILE A 367 11.46 1.10 16.14
N TYR A 368 12.41 1.76 16.82
CA TYR A 368 13.42 1.08 17.64
C TYR A 368 13.24 1.24 19.16
N GLY A 369 12.44 2.21 19.63
CA GLY A 369 12.23 2.42 21.07
C GLY A 369 13.49 2.89 21.82
N ASN A 370 14.31 3.72 21.17
CA ASN A 370 15.69 3.98 21.58
C ASN A 370 15.90 5.42 22.13
N PRO A 371 15.86 5.62 23.47
CA PRO A 371 16.07 6.95 24.07
C PRO A 371 17.52 7.44 23.99
N ASN A 372 18.51 6.58 23.78
CA ASN A 372 19.92 6.99 23.70
C ASN A 372 20.19 7.80 22.42
N VAL A 373 19.59 7.39 21.29
CA VAL A 373 19.68 8.14 20.02
C VAL A 373 18.91 9.46 20.10
N LEU A 374 17.80 9.52 20.84
CA LEU A 374 17.06 10.77 21.10
C LEU A 374 17.85 11.73 21.99
N THR A 375 18.51 11.22 23.03
CA THR A 375 19.43 11.97 23.90
C THR A 375 20.57 12.57 23.09
N TRP A 376 21.25 11.74 22.27
CA TRP A 376 22.28 12.23 21.35
C TRP A 376 21.76 13.32 20.40
N TRP A 377 20.58 13.13 19.79
CA TRP A 377 20.00 14.12 18.87
C TRP A 377 19.63 15.44 19.58
N ARG A 378 19.13 15.37 20.82
CA ARG A 378 18.85 16.54 21.67
C ARG A 378 20.14 17.28 22.03
N ASP A 379 21.22 16.56 22.32
CA ASP A 379 22.46 17.14 22.86
C ASP A 379 23.49 17.51 21.77
N ALA A 380 23.37 16.97 20.56
CA ALA A 380 24.26 17.26 19.43
C ALA A 380 24.25 18.76 19.05
N PRO A 381 25.39 19.48 19.10
CA PRO A 381 25.44 20.92 18.81
C PRO A 381 25.48 21.23 17.30
N ALA A 382 25.90 20.28 16.47
CA ALA A 382 26.13 20.47 15.04
C ALA A 382 24.87 20.41 14.14
N LEU A 383 23.69 20.15 14.72
CA LEU A 383 22.43 20.04 13.98
C LEU A 383 21.65 21.37 14.00
N PRO A 384 21.50 22.09 12.86
CA PRO A 384 20.66 23.27 12.79
C PRO A 384 19.18 22.88 12.84
N ASN A 385 18.40 23.59 13.67
CA ASN A 385 16.98 23.39 13.97
C ASN A 385 16.56 21.96 14.37
N LYS A 386 16.44 21.72 15.68
CA LYS A 386 15.91 20.48 16.28
C LYS A 386 14.38 20.40 16.21
N GLU A 387 13.82 20.55 15.02
CA GLU A 387 12.39 20.44 14.76
C GLU A 387 11.95 18.97 14.63
N TYR A 388 10.78 18.65 15.19
CA TYR A 388 10.14 17.33 15.11
C TYR A 388 8.62 17.47 15.06
N MET A 389 7.97 16.46 14.48
CA MET A 389 6.52 16.40 14.32
C MET A 389 5.86 15.49 15.37
N ALA A 390 4.53 15.56 15.47
CA ALA A 390 3.74 14.71 16.36
C ALA A 390 3.93 13.20 16.11
N ASP A 391 4.24 12.82 14.85
CA ASP A 391 4.50 11.45 14.41
C ASP A 391 5.51 10.68 15.29
N ALA A 392 6.45 11.36 15.95
CA ALA A 392 7.41 10.71 16.86
C ALA A 392 6.74 10.14 18.12
N MET A 393 5.94 10.93 18.82
CA MET A 393 5.20 10.49 20.02
C MET A 393 4.00 9.59 19.65
N ASP A 394 3.32 9.90 18.54
CA ASP A 394 2.23 9.08 18.01
C ASP A 394 2.75 7.68 17.62
N GLY A 395 3.92 7.62 17.00
CA GLY A 395 4.60 6.38 16.62
C GLY A 395 5.12 5.58 17.82
N ALA A 396 5.71 6.22 18.84
CA ALA A 396 6.09 5.56 20.09
C ALA A 396 4.87 4.92 20.80
N SER A 397 3.75 5.65 20.81
CA SER A 397 2.49 5.18 21.40
C SER A 397 1.94 3.96 20.67
N ARG A 398 1.98 3.96 19.32
CA ARG A 398 1.63 2.80 18.50
C ARG A 398 2.53 1.58 18.79
N ALA A 399 3.84 1.80 18.80
CA ALA A 399 4.81 0.73 18.93
C ALA A 399 4.81 0.08 20.33
N GLY A 400 4.47 0.84 21.37
CA GLY A 400 4.44 0.37 22.77
C GLY A 400 5.61 0.86 23.62
N PHE A 401 6.39 1.85 23.15
CA PHE A 401 7.65 2.25 23.77
C PHE A 401 7.44 3.30 24.89
N THR A 402 6.98 2.83 26.05
CA THR A 402 6.79 3.66 27.25
C THR A 402 8.09 4.34 27.71
N ASN A 403 9.23 3.66 27.59
CA ASN A 403 10.57 4.20 27.87
C ASN A 403 10.91 5.44 27.02
N VAL A 404 10.43 5.51 25.77
CA VAL A 404 10.63 6.68 24.92
C VAL A 404 9.61 7.77 25.22
N LEU A 405 8.36 7.43 25.53
CA LEU A 405 7.37 8.42 25.96
C LEU A 405 7.82 9.12 27.26
N ASP A 406 8.38 8.35 28.20
CA ASP A 406 8.97 8.85 29.43
C ASP A 406 10.21 9.74 29.17
N TRP A 407 11.06 9.36 28.20
CA TRP A 407 12.14 10.24 27.74
C TRP A 407 11.60 11.55 27.17
N TRP A 408 10.55 11.53 26.33
CA TRP A 408 9.94 12.75 25.77
C TRP A 408 9.41 13.66 26.88
N LEU A 409 8.72 13.10 27.89
CA LEU A 409 8.20 13.83 29.05
C LEU A 409 9.31 14.55 29.83
N HIS A 410 10.43 13.87 30.07
CA HIS A 410 11.57 14.43 30.81
C HIS A 410 12.59 15.18 29.94
N SER A 411 12.43 15.20 28.62
CA SER A 411 13.40 15.78 27.68
C SER A 411 13.57 17.30 27.76
N GLY A 412 12.58 18.01 28.33
CA GLY A 412 12.48 19.46 28.30
C GLY A 412 11.99 20.05 26.98
N LEU A 413 11.63 19.20 25.99
CA LEU A 413 11.17 19.63 24.67
C LEU A 413 9.62 19.73 24.61
N PRO A 414 9.03 20.57 23.74
CA PRO A 414 7.57 20.73 23.66
C PRO A 414 6.82 19.46 23.24
N LEU A 415 5.97 18.91 24.10
CA LEU A 415 5.25 17.66 23.81
C LEU A 415 4.29 17.83 22.61
N ARG A 416 4.62 17.19 21.49
CA ARG A 416 3.85 17.21 20.23
C ARG A 416 3.27 15.82 19.98
N TYR A 417 1.96 15.70 20.09
CA TYR A 417 1.20 14.46 19.83
C TYR A 417 -0.21 14.79 19.32
N SER A 418 -0.83 13.87 18.60
CA SER A 418 -2.19 13.99 18.07
C SER A 418 -3.14 12.95 18.69
N GLU A 419 -4.41 12.93 18.25
CA GLU A 419 -5.35 11.85 18.59
C GLU A 419 -4.79 10.46 18.20
N ARG A 420 -3.93 10.42 17.18
CA ARG A 420 -3.31 9.19 16.66
C ARG A 420 -2.47 8.45 17.71
N ALA A 421 -1.96 9.13 18.74
CA ALA A 421 -1.21 8.49 19.83
C ALA A 421 -2.07 7.47 20.60
N LEU A 422 -3.22 7.91 21.13
CA LEU A 422 -4.15 7.06 21.88
C LEU A 422 -4.91 6.11 20.95
N GLU A 423 -5.27 6.58 19.74
CA GLU A 423 -5.93 5.77 18.73
C GLU A 423 -5.10 4.56 18.31
N ALA A 424 -3.82 4.77 18.00
CA ALA A 424 -2.94 3.70 17.55
C ALA A 424 -2.50 2.78 18.70
N ALA A 425 -2.27 3.32 19.91
CA ALA A 425 -2.03 2.50 21.09
C ALA A 425 -3.23 1.56 21.36
N SER A 426 -4.45 2.06 21.20
CA SER A 426 -5.69 1.30 21.37
C SER A 426 -5.88 0.22 20.29
N ALA A 427 -5.59 0.55 19.03
CA ALA A 427 -5.65 -0.38 17.89
C ALA A 427 -4.63 -1.52 17.98
N GLU A 428 -3.42 -1.24 18.47
CA GLU A 428 -2.36 -2.25 18.60
C GLU A 428 -2.44 -3.06 19.91
N GLY A 429 -3.25 -2.65 20.88
CA GLY A 429 -3.44 -3.37 22.16
C GLY A 429 -2.49 -2.93 23.28
N ARG A 430 -1.90 -1.73 23.20
CA ARG A 430 -0.81 -1.26 24.08
C ARG A 430 -1.34 -0.67 25.40
N VAL A 431 -1.93 -1.53 26.25
CA VAL A 431 -2.51 -1.12 27.55
C VAL A 431 -1.50 -0.34 28.41
N ALA A 432 -0.24 -0.80 28.52
CA ALA A 432 0.81 -0.09 29.27
C ALA A 432 1.11 1.34 28.78
N VAL A 433 0.88 1.63 27.49
CA VAL A 433 0.98 3.00 26.94
C VAL A 433 -0.25 3.83 27.32
N LEU A 434 -1.43 3.23 27.33
CA LEU A 434 -2.66 3.91 27.76
C LEU A 434 -2.60 4.27 29.26
N ASP A 435 -2.13 3.33 30.10
CA ASP A 435 -1.80 3.57 31.52
C ASP A 435 -0.76 4.68 31.70
N TRP A 436 0.30 4.68 30.87
CA TRP A 436 1.31 5.75 30.89
C TRP A 436 0.69 7.11 30.53
N TRP A 437 -0.11 7.21 29.47
CA TRP A 437 -0.76 8.46 29.08
C TRP A 437 -1.72 8.98 30.15
N LYS A 438 -2.51 8.09 30.78
CA LYS A 438 -3.38 8.46 31.92
C LYS A 438 -2.54 8.97 33.09
N SER A 439 -1.52 8.21 33.51
CA SER A 439 -0.65 8.58 34.63
C SER A 439 0.12 9.89 34.37
N ALA A 440 0.57 10.13 33.14
CA ALA A 440 1.25 11.36 32.75
C ALA A 440 0.28 12.57 32.70
N SER A 441 -1.01 12.34 32.39
CA SER A 441 -2.05 13.37 32.45
C SER A 441 -2.44 13.72 33.88
N ASP A 442 -2.63 12.70 34.74
CA ASP A 442 -2.99 12.86 36.15
C ASP A 442 -1.88 13.55 36.96
N ASN A 443 -0.60 13.31 36.62
CA ASN A 443 0.56 13.96 37.23
C ASN A 443 1.01 15.27 36.55
N ALA A 444 0.33 15.73 35.49
CA ALA A 444 0.72 16.96 34.79
C ALA A 444 0.47 18.19 35.68
N PRO A 445 1.42 19.15 35.77
CA PRO A 445 1.25 20.32 36.62
C PRO A 445 0.16 21.26 36.08
N PRO A 446 -0.62 21.95 36.95
CA PRO A 446 -1.77 22.75 36.51
C PRO A 446 -1.47 23.87 35.50
N HIS A 447 -0.22 24.33 35.44
CA HIS A 447 0.23 25.38 34.51
C HIS A 447 0.62 24.85 33.12
N ASN A 448 0.72 23.53 32.93
CA ASN A 448 1.01 22.89 31.65
C ASN A 448 0.29 21.51 31.57
N PRO A 449 -1.05 21.51 31.45
CA PRO A 449 -1.82 20.27 31.44
C PRO A 449 -1.55 19.44 30.17
N LEU A 450 -1.54 18.11 30.32
CA LEU A 450 -1.37 17.15 29.23
C LEU A 450 -2.73 16.57 28.80
N PRO A 451 -3.47 17.16 27.85
CA PRO A 451 -4.83 16.73 27.50
C PRO A 451 -4.85 15.35 26.82
N LEU A 452 -5.72 14.46 27.30
CA LEU A 452 -5.97 13.15 26.70
C LEU A 452 -6.81 13.28 25.42
N LYS A 453 -6.15 13.14 24.26
CA LYS A 453 -6.77 13.24 22.93
C LYS A 453 -7.41 11.92 22.51
N VAL A 454 -8.55 11.57 23.11
CA VAL A 454 -9.14 10.22 23.00
C VAL A 454 -9.55 9.81 21.57
N GLY A 455 -9.89 10.76 20.69
CA GLY A 455 -10.23 10.49 19.28
C GLY A 455 -11.26 9.37 19.10
N LYS A 456 -11.01 8.47 18.14
CA LYS A 456 -11.81 7.26 17.85
C LYS A 456 -11.20 5.98 18.44
N SER A 457 -10.43 6.10 19.53
CA SER A 457 -9.63 5.01 20.12
C SER A 457 -10.40 3.70 20.33
N VAL A 458 -11.61 3.78 20.86
CA VAL A 458 -12.47 2.62 21.15
C VAL A 458 -12.96 1.93 19.86
N LEU A 459 -13.24 2.68 18.80
CA LEU A 459 -13.59 2.10 17.50
C LEU A 459 -12.42 1.37 16.86
N LEU A 460 -11.21 1.92 16.95
CA LEU A 460 -10.02 1.34 16.34
C LEU A 460 -9.51 0.11 17.12
N ALA A 461 -9.69 0.09 18.44
CA ALA A 461 -9.54 -1.13 19.26
C ALA A 461 -10.53 -2.22 18.83
N ALA A 462 -11.81 -1.87 18.61
CA ALA A 462 -12.82 -2.80 18.13
C ALA A 462 -12.55 -3.30 16.71
N GLN A 463 -12.08 -2.42 15.81
CA GLN A 463 -11.68 -2.73 14.43
C GLN A 463 -10.51 -3.71 14.36
N SER A 464 -9.57 -3.61 15.31
CA SER A 464 -8.37 -4.46 15.36
C SER A 464 -8.50 -5.67 16.29
N GLY A 465 -9.71 -5.92 16.82
CA GLY A 465 -9.99 -7.09 17.66
C GLY A 465 -9.38 -7.02 19.07
N ARG A 466 -9.02 -5.84 19.61
CA ARG A 466 -8.26 -5.70 20.87
C ARG A 466 -9.17 -5.54 22.09
N THR A 467 -9.60 -6.66 22.67
CA THR A 467 -10.41 -6.68 23.91
C THR A 467 -9.71 -6.04 25.11
N ALA A 468 -8.39 -6.20 25.25
CA ALA A 468 -7.63 -5.61 26.36
C ALA A 468 -7.70 -4.07 26.38
N SER A 469 -7.60 -3.40 25.21
CA SER A 469 -7.79 -1.95 25.11
C SER A 469 -9.22 -1.55 25.49
N LEU A 470 -10.24 -2.29 25.04
CA LEU A 470 -11.64 -2.00 25.37
C LEU A 470 -11.93 -2.16 26.87
N ALA A 471 -11.35 -3.19 27.50
CA ALA A 471 -11.42 -3.39 28.95
C ALA A 471 -10.79 -2.20 29.70
N TRP A 472 -9.62 -1.76 29.24
CA TRP A 472 -8.92 -0.61 29.81
C TRP A 472 -9.74 0.67 29.66
N TRP A 473 -10.28 0.97 28.47
CA TRP A 473 -11.10 2.18 28.26
C TRP A 473 -12.32 2.21 29.18
N ASP A 474 -12.99 1.08 29.39
CA ASP A 474 -14.14 1.01 30.30
C ASP A 474 -13.75 1.18 31.77
N ALA A 475 -12.64 0.55 32.19
CA ALA A 475 -12.11 0.67 33.55
C ALA A 475 -11.43 2.02 33.84
N SER A 476 -11.00 2.75 32.80
CA SER A 476 -10.21 3.97 32.94
C SER A 476 -10.97 5.13 33.57
N GLY A 477 -12.30 5.14 33.45
CA GLY A 477 -13.18 6.27 33.81
C GLY A 477 -13.12 7.46 32.84
N ILE A 478 -12.35 7.37 31.75
CA ILE A 478 -12.20 8.47 30.77
C ILE A 478 -13.40 8.47 29.82
N PRO A 479 -14.12 9.60 29.62
CA PRO A 479 -15.19 9.69 28.65
C PRO A 479 -14.69 9.44 27.22
N TYR A 480 -15.29 8.47 26.53
CA TYR A 480 -15.02 8.14 25.12
C TYR A 480 -16.27 8.24 24.26
N SER A 481 -16.10 8.64 23.00
CA SER A 481 -17.18 8.77 22.02
C SER A 481 -17.41 7.46 21.24
N HIS A 482 -18.52 7.41 20.51
CA HIS A 482 -18.85 6.36 19.54
C HIS A 482 -19.03 4.92 20.10
N ALA A 483 -19.39 4.78 21.37
CA ALA A 483 -19.64 3.48 22.02
C ALA A 483 -20.71 2.64 21.29
N GLU A 484 -21.71 3.29 20.69
CA GLU A 484 -22.79 2.69 19.91
C GLU A 484 -22.33 2.05 18.59
N ASN A 485 -21.20 2.50 18.06
CA ASN A 485 -20.64 2.03 16.79
C ASN A 485 -19.69 0.82 16.96
N VAL A 486 -19.28 0.49 18.20
CA VAL A 486 -18.35 -0.61 18.51
C VAL A 486 -18.87 -1.95 18.00
N ALA A 487 -20.15 -2.25 18.23
CA ALA A 487 -20.77 -3.50 17.82
C ALA A 487 -20.81 -3.66 16.29
N ARG A 488 -21.10 -2.58 15.54
CA ARG A 488 -21.04 -2.61 14.07
C ARG A 488 -19.63 -2.82 13.57
N ILE A 489 -18.65 -2.05 14.06
CA ILE A 489 -17.26 -2.15 13.60
C ILE A 489 -16.66 -3.53 13.87
N ALA A 490 -16.89 -4.10 15.06
CA ALA A 490 -16.46 -5.46 15.39
C ALA A 490 -17.15 -6.52 14.51
N SER A 491 -18.43 -6.32 14.18
CA SER A 491 -19.17 -7.20 13.26
C SER A 491 -18.62 -7.14 11.83
N THR A 492 -18.35 -5.94 11.31
CA THR A 492 -17.75 -5.73 9.97
C THR A 492 -16.40 -6.41 9.81
N HIS A 493 -15.59 -6.52 10.87
CA HIS A 493 -14.24 -7.11 10.83
C HIS A 493 -14.18 -8.57 11.31
N GLY A 494 -15.33 -9.19 11.61
CA GLY A 494 -15.39 -10.62 11.95
C GLY A 494 -15.02 -10.95 13.41
N HIS A 495 -15.01 -9.97 14.31
CA HIS A 495 -14.47 -10.09 15.67
C HIS A 495 -15.52 -10.50 16.72
N VAL A 496 -15.93 -11.77 16.68
CA VAL A 496 -16.89 -12.36 17.64
C VAL A 496 -16.43 -12.22 19.09
N HIS A 497 -15.14 -12.38 19.37
CA HIS A 497 -14.59 -12.25 20.72
C HIS A 497 -14.71 -10.82 21.29
N VAL A 498 -14.66 -9.80 20.42
CA VAL A 498 -14.95 -8.41 20.81
C VAL A 498 -16.44 -8.21 21.10
N LEU A 499 -17.32 -8.80 20.29
CA LEU A 499 -18.77 -8.74 20.51
C LEU A 499 -19.18 -9.43 21.82
N GLU A 500 -18.64 -10.61 22.08
CA GLU A 500 -18.89 -11.34 23.33
C GLU A 500 -18.36 -10.58 24.56
N PHE A 501 -17.18 -9.97 24.44
CA PHE A 501 -16.60 -9.13 25.49
C PHE A 501 -17.45 -7.86 25.74
N TRP A 502 -17.86 -7.16 24.69
CA TRP A 502 -18.67 -5.95 24.78
C TRP A 502 -20.07 -6.24 25.35
N TYR A 503 -20.65 -7.38 24.99
CA TYR A 503 -21.89 -7.90 25.58
C TYR A 503 -21.73 -8.23 27.07
N LYS A 504 -20.59 -8.80 27.50
CA LYS A 504 -20.30 -9.02 28.93
C LYS A 504 -20.16 -7.71 29.72
N LEU A 505 -19.61 -6.65 29.12
CA LEU A 505 -19.49 -5.33 29.76
C LEU A 505 -20.82 -4.57 29.82
N LYS A 506 -21.56 -4.47 28.71
CA LYS A 506 -22.77 -3.63 28.60
C LYS A 506 -24.08 -4.38 28.85
N GLY A 507 -24.03 -5.71 28.90
CA GLY A 507 -25.18 -6.58 29.14
C GLY A 507 -26.27 -6.45 28.07
N PRO A 508 -27.53 -6.77 28.40
CA PRO A 508 -28.66 -6.69 27.48
C PRO A 508 -29.07 -5.25 27.09
N LYS A 509 -28.37 -4.23 27.60
CA LYS A 509 -28.55 -2.81 27.24
C LYS A 509 -27.51 -2.31 26.22
N MET A 510 -26.77 -3.23 25.59
CA MET A 510 -25.80 -2.90 24.55
C MET A 510 -26.47 -2.15 23.39
N ILE A 511 -26.01 -0.94 23.10
CA ILE A 511 -26.53 -0.12 21.99
C ILE A 511 -25.79 -0.51 20.71
N PHE A 512 -26.54 -0.77 19.64
CA PHE A 512 -26.05 -1.07 18.29
C PHE A 512 -27.03 -0.53 17.24
N ASP A 513 -26.56 -0.30 16.02
CA ASP A 513 -27.38 0.16 14.91
C ASP A 513 -28.07 -0.99 14.14
N ASN A 514 -29.05 -0.66 13.30
CA ASN A 514 -29.74 -1.64 12.44
C ASN A 514 -28.87 -2.10 11.24
N GLN A 515 -27.66 -1.57 11.09
CA GLN A 515 -26.69 -1.92 10.05
C GLN A 515 -25.67 -2.96 10.52
N VAL A 516 -25.77 -3.41 11.78
CA VAL A 516 -24.82 -4.31 12.44
C VAL A 516 -24.59 -5.65 11.71
N LEU A 517 -25.57 -6.09 10.89
CA LEU A 517 -25.52 -7.32 10.09
C LEU A 517 -25.05 -7.12 8.65
N VAL A 518 -25.00 -5.88 8.14
CA VAL A 518 -24.62 -5.55 6.76
C VAL A 518 -23.13 -5.77 6.55
N GLY A 519 -22.30 -5.23 7.45
CA GLY A 519 -20.84 -5.43 7.45
C GLY A 519 -20.38 -6.91 7.43
N PRO A 520 -20.81 -7.76 8.38
CA PRO A 520 -20.46 -9.19 8.35
C PRO A 520 -21.06 -9.93 7.15
N THR A 521 -22.17 -9.44 6.57
CA THR A 521 -22.74 -10.03 5.37
C THR A 521 -21.84 -9.76 4.15
N LYS A 522 -21.49 -8.50 3.91
CA LYS A 522 -20.62 -8.06 2.80
C LYS A 522 -19.22 -8.69 2.85
N ASN A 523 -18.66 -8.82 4.04
CA ASN A 523 -17.31 -9.36 4.23
C ASN A 523 -17.27 -10.89 4.43
N GLY A 524 -18.41 -11.59 4.35
CA GLY A 524 -18.45 -13.05 4.37
C GLY A 524 -18.16 -13.68 5.75
N HIS A 525 -18.61 -13.05 6.83
CA HIS A 525 -18.39 -13.44 8.23
C HIS A 525 -19.59 -14.20 8.82
N ASP A 526 -19.81 -15.44 8.37
CA ASP A 526 -20.95 -16.27 8.79
C ASP A 526 -20.95 -16.60 10.30
N HIS A 527 -19.77 -16.64 10.94
CA HIS A 527 -19.61 -16.83 12.39
C HIS A 527 -20.13 -15.63 13.22
N VAL A 528 -20.04 -14.41 12.69
CA VAL A 528 -20.61 -13.21 13.36
C VAL A 528 -22.13 -13.24 13.29
N LEU A 529 -22.71 -13.58 12.14
CA LEU A 529 -24.17 -13.72 11.99
C LEU A 529 -24.72 -14.82 12.93
N GLN A 530 -23.99 -15.92 13.06
CA GLN A 530 -24.31 -16.99 14.01
C GLN A 530 -24.23 -16.52 15.48
N TRP A 531 -23.28 -15.65 15.83
CA TRP A 531 -23.21 -15.04 17.16
C TRP A 531 -24.42 -14.13 17.43
N TRP A 532 -24.76 -13.22 16.49
CA TRP A 532 -25.94 -12.36 16.62
C TRP A 532 -27.25 -13.16 16.76
N LYS A 533 -27.37 -14.31 16.09
CA LYS A 533 -28.51 -15.22 16.27
C LYS A 533 -28.53 -15.91 17.65
N SER A 534 -27.38 -16.19 18.25
CA SER A 534 -27.29 -16.96 19.51
C SER A 534 -27.19 -16.10 20.77
N CYS A 535 -26.84 -14.82 20.66
CA CYS A 535 -26.73 -13.88 21.78
C CYS A 535 -28.06 -13.49 22.45
N GLY A 536 -29.21 -13.91 21.89
CA GLY A 536 -30.55 -13.64 22.44
C GLY A 536 -31.04 -12.19 22.31
N MET A 537 -30.25 -11.28 21.72
CA MET A 537 -30.67 -9.90 21.45
C MET A 537 -31.59 -9.83 20.23
N ARG A 538 -32.60 -8.96 20.28
CA ARG A 538 -33.53 -8.72 19.18
C ARG A 538 -32.87 -7.77 18.16
N VAL A 539 -32.24 -8.35 17.13
CA VAL A 539 -31.63 -7.58 16.03
C VAL A 539 -32.66 -7.38 14.92
N GLU A 540 -33.03 -6.11 14.69
CA GLU A 540 -33.83 -5.69 13.54
C GLU A 540 -32.93 -5.32 12.36
N PHE A 541 -33.28 -5.78 11.16
CA PHE A 541 -32.59 -5.45 9.92
C PHE A 541 -33.59 -5.26 8.78
N LYS A 542 -33.19 -4.57 7.71
CA LYS A 542 -33.98 -4.52 6.47
C LYS A 542 -33.48 -5.59 5.51
N THR A 543 -34.40 -6.27 4.83
CA THR A 543 -34.07 -7.27 3.80
C THR A 543 -33.20 -6.68 2.68
N CYS A 544 -33.55 -5.49 2.18
CA CYS A 544 -32.83 -4.81 1.10
C CYS A 544 -31.35 -4.54 1.44
N ASP A 545 -31.06 -4.06 2.65
CA ASP A 545 -29.69 -3.75 3.09
C ASP A 545 -28.81 -5.03 3.16
N ILE A 546 -29.43 -6.21 3.36
CA ILE A 546 -28.76 -7.52 3.36
C ILE A 546 -28.64 -8.11 1.95
N GLU A 547 -29.64 -7.87 1.08
CA GLU A 547 -29.60 -8.23 -0.34
C GLU A 547 -28.48 -7.46 -1.06
N GLU A 548 -28.43 -6.13 -0.88
CA GLU A 548 -27.36 -5.26 -1.38
C GLU A 548 -26.00 -5.76 -0.86
N ALA A 549 -25.85 -6.00 0.45
CA ALA A 549 -24.61 -6.53 1.02
C ALA A 549 -24.17 -7.89 0.44
N LEU A 550 -25.09 -8.72 -0.05
CA LEU A 550 -24.80 -9.99 -0.72
C LEU A 550 -24.46 -9.85 -2.20
N GLU A 551 -24.89 -8.78 -2.86
CA GLU A 551 -24.46 -8.43 -4.23
C GLU A 551 -23.11 -7.70 -4.24
N ASP A 552 -22.84 -6.91 -3.20
CA ASP A 552 -21.63 -6.10 -3.01
C ASP A 552 -20.45 -6.89 -2.41
N ALA A 553 -20.64 -8.18 -2.10
CA ALA A 553 -19.63 -9.07 -1.55
C ALA A 553 -18.67 -9.60 -2.62
N ASP A 554 -17.37 -9.66 -2.33
CA ASP A 554 -16.34 -10.08 -3.30
C ASP A 554 -16.50 -11.57 -3.71
N PRO A 555 -16.87 -11.87 -4.98
CA PRO A 555 -17.10 -13.23 -5.45
C PRO A 555 -15.83 -14.11 -5.45
N SER A 556 -14.65 -13.50 -5.49
CA SER A 556 -13.37 -14.22 -5.56
C SER A 556 -12.98 -14.91 -4.25
N SER A 557 -13.54 -14.45 -3.13
CA SER A 557 -13.22 -14.93 -1.77
C SER A 557 -13.84 -16.28 -1.42
N GLY A 558 -14.90 -16.71 -2.12
CA GLY A 558 -15.76 -17.83 -1.73
C GLY A 558 -16.50 -17.64 -0.39
N ALA A 559 -16.38 -16.46 0.24
CA ALA A 559 -16.97 -16.15 1.55
C ALA A 559 -18.44 -15.76 1.43
N GLU A 560 -18.81 -15.03 0.37
CA GLU A 560 -20.20 -14.75 -0.04
C GLU A 560 -21.04 -16.04 -0.01
N GLY A 561 -20.55 -17.11 -0.65
CA GLY A 561 -21.26 -18.39 -0.73
C GLY A 561 -21.50 -19.08 0.62
N ARG A 562 -20.73 -18.77 1.68
CA ARG A 562 -21.02 -19.26 3.05
C ARG A 562 -22.15 -18.47 3.69
N VAL A 563 -22.09 -17.15 3.59
CA VAL A 563 -23.08 -16.24 4.17
C VAL A 563 -24.42 -16.34 3.45
N ARG A 564 -24.44 -16.47 2.12
CA ARG A 564 -25.66 -16.74 1.33
C ARG A 564 -26.36 -18.02 1.81
N ARG A 565 -25.59 -19.12 1.96
CA ARG A 565 -26.09 -20.38 2.56
C ARG A 565 -26.53 -20.24 4.03
N TRP A 566 -25.92 -19.33 4.79
CA TRP A 566 -26.36 -19.04 6.16
C TRP A 566 -27.72 -18.33 6.14
N TRP A 567 -27.90 -17.30 5.30
CA TRP A 567 -29.15 -16.57 5.14
C TRP A 567 -30.29 -17.46 4.63
N GLU A 568 -30.05 -18.31 3.61
CA GLU A 568 -31.00 -19.33 3.13
C GLU A 568 -31.50 -20.24 4.27
N ARG A 569 -30.58 -20.81 5.05
CA ARG A 569 -30.89 -21.67 6.22
C ARG A 569 -31.63 -20.95 7.34
N ASN A 570 -31.58 -19.62 7.37
CA ASN A 570 -32.25 -18.78 8.35
C ASN A 570 -33.52 -18.09 7.80
N GLY A 571 -34.02 -18.54 6.64
CA GLY A 571 -35.33 -18.13 6.10
C GLY A 571 -35.29 -17.04 5.03
N LEU A 572 -34.10 -16.61 4.60
CA LEU A 572 -33.90 -15.57 3.59
C LEU A 572 -33.45 -16.22 2.26
N ASN A 573 -34.41 -16.75 1.50
CA ASN A 573 -34.15 -17.48 0.25
C ASN A 573 -34.03 -16.54 -0.96
N LEU A 574 -32.80 -16.16 -1.31
CA LEU A 574 -32.49 -15.33 -2.48
C LEU A 574 -32.34 -16.16 -3.76
N GLY A 575 -33.35 -16.99 -4.04
CA GLY A 575 -33.30 -18.09 -5.01
C GLY A 575 -34.43 -18.13 -6.04
N VAL A 576 -35.21 -17.05 -6.17
CA VAL A 576 -36.17 -16.85 -7.28
C VAL A 576 -36.14 -15.37 -7.64
N GLY A 577 -36.08 -15.03 -8.94
CA GLY A 577 -36.24 -13.65 -9.38
C GLY A 577 -37.68 -13.17 -9.15
N THR A 578 -37.95 -12.57 -7.99
CA THR A 578 -39.29 -12.12 -7.60
C THR A 578 -39.59 -10.73 -8.14
N THR A 579 -40.25 -10.70 -9.28
CA THR A 579 -41.05 -9.55 -9.74
C THR A 579 -42.27 -9.38 -8.84
N SER A 580 -42.08 -8.94 -7.59
CA SER A 580 -43.15 -8.60 -6.66
C SER A 580 -42.69 -7.52 -5.69
N ARG A 581 -43.25 -6.31 -5.85
CA ARG A 581 -43.11 -5.21 -4.90
C ARG A 581 -43.86 -5.56 -3.60
N ASP A 582 -43.13 -6.00 -2.59
CA ASP A 582 -43.52 -5.79 -1.20
C ASP A 582 -42.60 -4.72 -0.61
N GLY A 583 -43.15 -3.82 0.21
CA GLY A 583 -42.39 -2.74 0.85
C GLY A 583 -41.34 -3.24 1.87
N PRO A 584 -40.50 -2.35 2.43
CA PRO A 584 -39.43 -2.75 3.33
C PRO A 584 -39.97 -3.48 4.56
N ARG A 585 -39.85 -4.80 4.56
CA ARG A 585 -40.15 -5.64 5.72
C ARG A 585 -38.97 -5.53 6.69
N VAL A 586 -39.23 -5.02 7.89
CA VAL A 586 -38.29 -5.12 9.01
C VAL A 586 -38.29 -6.58 9.48
N ALA A 587 -37.19 -7.27 9.27
CA ALA A 587 -36.99 -8.65 9.69
C ALA A 587 -36.26 -8.68 11.04
N ILE A 588 -36.53 -9.72 11.82
CA ILE A 588 -35.99 -9.88 13.18
C ILE A 588 -35.24 -11.21 13.24
N ILE A 589 -33.98 -11.18 13.67
CA ILE A 589 -33.30 -12.42 14.09
C ILE A 589 -33.74 -12.73 15.52
N GLN A 590 -34.47 -13.83 15.70
CA GLN A 590 -34.88 -14.30 17.02
C GLN A 590 -34.86 -15.84 17.09
N GLN A 591 -34.60 -16.35 18.30
CA GLN A 591 -34.56 -17.78 18.58
C GLN A 591 -36.01 -18.32 18.68
N GLN A 592 -36.47 -19.07 17.68
CA GLN A 592 -37.74 -19.80 17.77
C GLN A 592 -37.61 -20.93 18.79
N SER A 593 -38.34 -20.83 19.90
CA SER A 593 -38.51 -21.92 20.86
C SER A 593 -39.44 -22.99 20.29
N ASN A 594 -38.92 -24.18 20.03
CA ASN A 594 -39.69 -25.33 19.57
C ASN A 594 -40.73 -25.76 20.63
N THR A 595 -42.01 -25.54 20.37
CA THR A 595 -43.12 -26.18 21.08
C THR A 595 -44.28 -26.45 20.13
N GLN A 596 -44.92 -27.62 20.33
CA GLN A 596 -46.08 -28.16 19.60
C GLN A 596 -45.80 -28.69 18.17
N SER A 597 -46.41 -29.78 17.71
CA SER A 597 -46.80 -31.07 18.34
C SER A 597 -47.37 -31.95 17.22
N LEU A 598 -47.17 -33.27 17.30
CA LEU A 598 -47.73 -34.21 16.32
C LEU A 598 -49.27 -34.10 16.22
N ASN A 599 -49.81 -34.17 15.00
CA ASN A 599 -50.79 -35.21 14.63
C ASN A 599 -51.14 -35.22 13.12
N SER A 600 -50.98 -36.40 12.49
CA SER A 600 -51.84 -37.07 11.49
C SER A 600 -52.54 -36.25 10.37
N GLN A 601 -52.63 -36.67 9.10
CA GLN A 601 -52.81 -38.04 8.55
C GLN A 601 -52.19 -38.20 7.13
N PHE A 602 -51.94 -39.45 6.72
CA PHE A 602 -51.57 -39.83 5.34
C PHE A 602 -52.80 -40.09 4.45
N SER A 603 -52.68 -39.75 3.15
CA SER A 603 -52.95 -40.52 1.90
C SER A 603 -53.88 -41.77 1.93
N PRO A 604 -54.58 -42.20 0.83
CA PRO A 604 -54.40 -41.81 -0.59
C PRO A 604 -55.69 -41.64 -1.44
N LYS A 605 -55.55 -41.19 -2.70
CA LYS A 605 -56.27 -41.76 -3.87
C LYS A 605 -55.66 -41.33 -5.21
N THR A 606 -55.17 -42.31 -5.97
CA THR A 606 -54.61 -42.17 -7.32
C THR A 606 -55.65 -42.46 -8.41
N HIS A 607 -55.39 -42.03 -9.64
CA HIS A 607 -56.13 -42.27 -10.89
C HIS A 607 -57.49 -41.56 -11.06
N LEU A 608 -57.55 -40.56 -11.94
CA LEU A 608 -57.99 -40.77 -13.33
C LEU A 608 -57.66 -39.57 -14.25
N MET A 609 -56.73 -39.76 -15.19
CA MET A 609 -56.83 -39.42 -16.63
C MET A 609 -55.44 -39.45 -17.28
N LEU A 610 -55.23 -40.46 -18.12
CA LEU A 610 -54.01 -40.70 -18.88
C LEU A 610 -54.40 -41.09 -20.32
N LEU A 611 -53.62 -40.62 -21.30
CA LEU A 611 -53.53 -41.12 -22.70
C LEU A 611 -54.74 -40.98 -23.65
N ARG A 612 -54.69 -39.92 -24.48
CA ARG A 612 -54.90 -39.90 -25.96
C ARG A 612 -54.55 -38.48 -26.44
N ARG A 613 -53.78 -38.22 -27.51
CA ARG A 613 -53.48 -38.98 -28.73
C ARG A 613 -51.98 -39.07 -29.06
N VAL A 614 -51.68 -39.87 -30.09
CA VAL A 614 -50.37 -40.41 -30.50
C VAL A 614 -49.89 -39.78 -31.82
N LEU A 615 -48.55 -39.64 -31.94
CA LEU A 615 -47.66 -39.55 -33.13
C LEU A 615 -48.24 -39.18 -34.52
N GLN A 616 -47.51 -38.33 -35.26
CA GLN A 616 -46.99 -38.70 -36.59
C GLN A 616 -45.85 -37.79 -37.13
N ARG A 617 -44.79 -38.45 -37.63
CA ARG A 617 -43.82 -38.08 -38.71
C ARG A 617 -42.88 -36.85 -38.61
N MET A 618 -41.59 -37.16 -38.76
CA MET A 618 -40.43 -36.33 -39.15
C MET A 618 -40.40 -36.09 -40.69
N PRO A 619 -39.41 -35.37 -41.32
CA PRO A 619 -38.24 -34.63 -40.81
C PRO A 619 -37.94 -33.24 -41.48
N ARG A 620 -36.75 -32.68 -41.15
CA ARG A 620 -35.93 -31.61 -41.81
C ARG A 620 -36.19 -30.16 -41.35
N GLY A 621 -35.16 -29.36 -41.04
CA GLY A 621 -33.73 -29.69 -40.98
C GLY A 621 -32.87 -28.57 -40.33
N GLU A 622 -31.64 -28.95 -39.99
CA GLU A 622 -30.44 -28.13 -39.68
C GLU A 622 -30.54 -26.96 -38.66
N GLY A 623 -29.66 -26.85 -37.66
CA GLY A 623 -28.49 -27.70 -37.39
C GLY A 623 -27.38 -27.06 -36.56
N LEU A 624 -27.69 -26.37 -35.45
CA LEU A 624 -26.67 -25.91 -34.51
C LEU A 624 -27.03 -26.31 -33.07
N ARG A 625 -26.39 -27.39 -32.59
CA ARG A 625 -26.37 -27.75 -31.16
C ARG A 625 -24.98 -27.51 -30.61
N ALA A 626 -24.91 -26.65 -29.60
CA ALA A 626 -23.90 -26.77 -28.54
C ALA A 626 -24.12 -28.07 -27.76
N ILE A 627 -23.16 -28.46 -26.91
CA ILE A 627 -23.28 -29.12 -25.60
C ILE A 627 -21.85 -29.56 -25.23
N SER A 628 -21.19 -29.03 -24.20
CA SER A 628 -21.44 -28.97 -22.75
C SER A 628 -20.55 -29.97 -21.99
N TYR A 629 -20.00 -29.51 -20.88
CA TYR A 629 -19.05 -30.24 -20.03
C TYR A 629 -19.75 -31.13 -18.99
N ARG A 630 -19.12 -32.27 -18.69
CA ARG A 630 -18.89 -32.92 -17.37
C ARG A 630 -18.35 -34.33 -17.66
N THR A 631 -17.45 -34.95 -16.89
CA THR A 631 -16.97 -34.71 -15.51
C THR A 631 -15.63 -35.44 -15.31
N GLY A 632 -14.83 -35.05 -14.31
CA GLY A 632 -14.02 -36.01 -13.55
C GLY A 632 -12.49 -35.90 -13.61
N GLN A 633 -11.90 -35.64 -12.44
CA GLN A 633 -10.61 -36.12 -11.90
C GLN A 633 -9.32 -36.01 -12.75
N SER A 634 -8.27 -35.43 -12.15
CA SER A 634 -6.92 -35.35 -12.72
C SER A 634 -5.86 -35.83 -11.74
N ILE A 635 -5.22 -36.97 -12.04
CA ILE A 635 -3.92 -37.39 -11.47
C ILE A 635 -3.10 -38.03 -12.61
N GLN A 636 -1.80 -37.68 -12.64
CA GLN A 636 -0.67 -38.32 -13.34
C GLN A 636 -0.47 -38.18 -14.88
N HIS A 637 0.79 -37.87 -15.20
CA HIS A 637 1.56 -38.11 -16.44
C HIS A 637 1.69 -39.62 -16.79
N PRO A 638 2.43 -40.03 -17.85
CA PRO A 638 2.90 -39.34 -19.08
C PRO A 638 2.46 -40.12 -20.35
N LEU A 639 2.97 -39.79 -21.55
CA LEU A 639 3.34 -40.82 -22.55
C LEU A 639 4.26 -40.28 -23.67
N ASN A 640 4.79 -41.19 -24.49
CA ASN A 640 6.07 -41.09 -25.19
C ASN A 640 5.98 -41.64 -26.64
N ILE A 641 6.65 -40.96 -27.61
CA ILE A 641 7.31 -41.49 -28.84
C ILE A 641 6.48 -42.22 -29.94
N GLN A 642 6.92 -42.04 -31.20
CA GLN A 642 7.03 -43.00 -32.36
C GLN A 642 6.51 -42.39 -33.69
N PHE A 643 7.12 -42.55 -34.89
CA PHE A 643 8.44 -43.06 -35.33
C PHE A 643 8.79 -42.57 -36.77
N ASN A 644 10.03 -42.82 -37.23
CA ASN A 644 10.58 -42.79 -38.63
C ASN A 644 10.88 -41.39 -39.22
N GLY A 645 11.91 -41.11 -40.03
CA GLY A 645 13.05 -41.85 -40.62
C GLY A 645 13.70 -41.00 -41.76
N ILE A 646 14.88 -41.21 -42.39
CA ILE A 646 16.06 -42.12 -42.28
C ILE A 646 17.24 -41.43 -43.05
N ASN A 647 18.51 -41.54 -42.59
CA ASN A 647 19.79 -41.10 -43.24
C ASN A 647 19.97 -39.57 -43.53
N GLY A 648 21.17 -38.99 -43.66
CA GLY A 648 22.56 -39.48 -43.57
C GLY A 648 23.59 -38.31 -43.69
N ASN A 649 24.90 -38.60 -43.57
CA ASN A 649 26.02 -37.64 -43.53
C ASN A 649 26.08 -36.62 -44.69
N TYR A 650 26.58 -35.40 -44.45
CA TYR A 650 27.92 -34.92 -44.89
C TYR A 650 28.16 -33.41 -44.61
N SER A 651 29.40 -32.96 -44.83
CA SER A 651 30.01 -31.70 -44.40
C SER A 651 30.33 -30.72 -45.56
N ILE A 652 30.87 -29.54 -45.23
CA ILE A 652 31.77 -28.65 -46.04
C ILE A 652 31.17 -27.43 -46.82
N ARG A 653 31.71 -26.24 -46.46
CA ARG A 653 31.98 -24.96 -47.18
C ARG A 653 30.91 -24.18 -48.00
N LYS A 654 30.94 -22.85 -47.76
CA LYS A 654 30.99 -21.69 -48.70
C LYS A 654 30.71 -22.02 -50.19
N GLN A 655 29.86 -21.27 -50.93
CA GLN A 655 30.16 -19.89 -51.38
C GLN A 655 28.96 -19.13 -52.02
N ASN A 656 28.94 -17.81 -51.84
CA ASN A 656 28.48 -16.70 -52.72
C ASN A 656 27.38 -16.91 -53.80
N SER A 657 26.25 -16.20 -53.64
CA SER A 657 25.78 -15.05 -54.47
C SER A 657 24.92 -15.44 -55.70
N VAL A 658 23.84 -14.74 -56.07
CA VAL A 658 23.79 -13.41 -56.71
C VAL A 658 22.35 -12.83 -56.69
N ASN A 659 22.22 -11.51 -56.54
CA ASN A 659 21.05 -10.64 -56.83
C ASN A 659 19.67 -10.85 -56.14
N GLN A 660 18.84 -9.82 -55.96
CA GLN A 660 19.06 -8.42 -55.52
C GLN A 660 17.68 -7.77 -55.22
N ASN A 661 17.63 -6.88 -54.23
CA ASN A 661 16.75 -5.70 -54.17
C ASN A 661 15.21 -5.86 -54.38
N VAL A 662 14.46 -6.24 -53.34
CA VAL A 662 13.32 -5.42 -52.83
C VAL A 662 13.16 -5.61 -51.31
N ARG A 663 13.76 -4.71 -50.51
CA ARG A 663 13.28 -4.28 -49.17
C ARG A 663 14.22 -3.22 -48.59
N LYS A 664 13.94 -1.95 -48.89
CA LYS A 664 14.53 -0.81 -48.17
C LYS A 664 13.66 -0.48 -46.94
N GLN A 665 14.34 0.00 -45.89
CA GLN A 665 13.81 0.76 -44.76
C GLN A 665 12.73 0.10 -43.88
N PHE A 666 13.18 -0.43 -42.73
CA PHE A 666 12.70 0.01 -41.42
C PHE A 666 13.75 -0.31 -40.34
N ASN A 667 14.74 0.58 -40.18
CA ASN A 667 15.54 0.63 -38.95
C ASN A 667 14.82 1.58 -37.99
N SER A 668 14.39 1.11 -36.82
CA SER A 668 13.74 1.94 -35.79
C SER A 668 14.63 2.06 -34.54
N TRP A 669 15.31 3.21 -34.46
CA TRP A 669 15.79 3.90 -33.26
C TRP A 669 16.31 3.08 -32.05
N SER A 670 17.61 2.77 -32.09
CA SER A 670 18.47 3.00 -30.93
C SER A 670 18.80 4.50 -30.85
N LEU A 671 18.37 5.19 -29.78
CA LEU A 671 18.69 6.60 -29.57
C LEU A 671 20.20 6.81 -29.36
N MET A 672 20.78 7.75 -30.10
CA MET A 672 22.22 8.04 -30.08
C MET A 672 22.65 8.57 -28.71
N THR A 673 23.46 7.79 -27.99
CA THR A 673 24.12 8.22 -26.75
C THR A 673 25.62 8.47 -26.94
N ASP A 674 26.26 7.87 -27.94
CA ASP A 674 27.68 8.05 -28.28
C ASP A 674 28.07 9.48 -28.72
N ALA A 675 27.08 10.35 -28.99
CA ALA A 675 27.29 11.73 -29.45
C ALA A 675 27.05 12.80 -28.36
N ILE A 676 26.67 12.41 -27.14
CA ILE A 676 26.27 13.35 -26.08
C ILE A 676 27.36 13.41 -25.00
N PRO A 677 27.94 14.60 -24.72
CA PRO A 677 28.92 14.74 -23.65
C PRO A 677 28.39 14.27 -22.30
N THR A 678 29.20 13.57 -21.50
CA THR A 678 28.76 12.90 -20.27
C THR A 678 28.10 13.85 -19.26
N PHE A 679 28.52 15.12 -19.22
CA PHE A 679 27.94 16.16 -18.37
C PHE A 679 26.51 16.57 -18.79
N ALA A 680 26.16 16.40 -20.07
CA ALA A 680 24.84 16.75 -20.61
C ALA A 680 23.83 15.60 -20.45
N ILE A 681 24.27 14.37 -20.17
CA ILE A 681 23.38 13.20 -20.03
C ILE A 681 22.36 13.39 -18.89
N PRO A 682 22.71 13.77 -17.64
CA PRO A 682 21.71 13.94 -16.59
C PRO A 682 20.69 15.04 -16.89
N PRO A 683 21.06 16.28 -17.29
CA PRO A 683 20.09 17.30 -17.70
C PRO A 683 19.18 16.83 -18.83
N LEU A 684 19.72 16.16 -19.85
CA LEU A 684 18.95 15.70 -21.00
C LEU A 684 18.00 14.54 -20.65
N MET A 685 18.38 13.67 -19.70
CA MET A 685 17.48 12.66 -19.12
C MET A 685 16.37 13.28 -18.28
N PHE A 686 16.67 14.26 -17.41
CA PHE A 686 15.65 14.91 -16.58
C PHE A 686 14.68 15.75 -17.42
N ILE A 687 15.17 16.51 -18.41
CA ILE A 687 14.35 17.27 -19.35
C ILE A 687 13.54 16.31 -20.23
N GLY A 688 14.15 15.24 -20.75
CA GLY A 688 13.49 14.22 -21.55
C GLY A 688 12.35 13.53 -20.79
N LEU A 689 12.62 13.08 -19.55
CA LEU A 689 11.61 12.45 -18.69
C LEU A 689 10.49 13.43 -18.33
N LEU A 690 10.81 14.69 -18.01
CA LEU A 690 9.83 15.74 -17.73
C LEU A 690 8.92 15.96 -18.95
N LEU A 691 9.49 16.11 -20.15
CA LEU A 691 8.74 16.26 -21.40
C LEU A 691 7.90 15.02 -21.74
N SER A 692 8.42 13.81 -21.53
CA SER A 692 7.67 12.56 -21.73
C SER A 692 6.50 12.43 -20.78
N LEU A 693 6.68 12.72 -19.48
CA LEU A 693 5.59 12.69 -18.50
C LEU A 693 4.57 13.81 -18.72
N TRP A 694 5.02 14.99 -19.14
CA TRP A 694 4.17 16.13 -19.50
C TRP A 694 3.30 15.80 -20.72
N THR A 695 3.91 15.33 -21.82
CA THR A 695 3.19 14.93 -23.05
C THR A 695 2.24 13.76 -22.80
N TRP A 696 2.65 12.75 -22.02
CA TRP A 696 1.81 11.63 -21.61
C TRP A 696 0.56 12.11 -20.83
N LYS A 697 0.72 13.01 -19.84
CA LYS A 697 -0.41 13.58 -19.10
C LYS A 697 -1.34 14.40 -20.01
N CYS A 698 -0.81 15.23 -20.90
CA CYS A 698 -1.59 15.98 -21.89
C CYS A 698 -2.43 15.04 -22.78
N PHE A 699 -1.79 13.99 -23.32
CA PHE A 699 -2.43 12.99 -24.17
C PHE A 699 -3.61 12.31 -23.47
N TRP A 700 -3.41 11.80 -22.25
CA TRP A 700 -4.48 11.11 -21.52
C TRP A 700 -5.64 12.03 -21.12
N ILE A 701 -5.38 13.30 -20.80
CA ILE A 701 -6.44 14.26 -20.47
C ILE A 701 -7.32 14.57 -21.68
N ILE A 702 -6.72 14.70 -22.88
CA ILE A 702 -7.49 14.86 -24.12
C ILE A 702 -8.29 13.58 -24.41
N VAL A 703 -7.63 12.41 -24.43
CA VAL A 703 -8.27 11.12 -24.75
C VAL A 703 -9.40 10.75 -23.79
N MET A 704 -9.25 11.05 -22.50
CA MET A 704 -10.25 10.76 -21.47
C MET A 704 -11.17 11.95 -21.14
N GLN A 705 -11.11 13.05 -21.89
CA GLN A 705 -11.82 14.29 -21.56
C GLN A 705 -13.32 14.06 -21.26
N ASN A 706 -14.03 13.31 -22.10
CA ASN A 706 -15.45 13.04 -21.90
C ASN A 706 -15.74 12.24 -20.61
N LYS A 707 -14.80 11.42 -20.11
CA LYS A 707 -14.93 10.72 -18.82
C LYS A 707 -14.57 11.60 -17.62
N LEU A 708 -13.76 12.65 -17.83
CA LEU A 708 -13.36 13.62 -16.80
C LEU A 708 -14.40 14.74 -16.64
N LEU A 709 -15.03 15.17 -17.74
CA LEU A 709 -16.04 16.23 -17.75
C LEU A 709 -17.44 15.71 -17.37
N TYR A 710 -17.79 14.48 -17.77
CA TYR A 710 -19.09 13.88 -17.49
C TYR A 710 -18.92 12.71 -16.51
N LEU A 711 -18.96 13.01 -15.21
CA LEU A 711 -18.60 12.09 -14.12
C LEU A 711 -19.80 11.23 -13.70
N SER A 712 -20.40 10.51 -14.64
CA SER A 712 -21.63 9.71 -14.42
C SER A 712 -21.47 8.43 -13.57
N TRP A 713 -20.34 8.31 -12.87
CA TRP A 713 -19.98 7.23 -11.95
C TRP A 713 -19.47 7.76 -10.60
N LEU A 714 -19.49 9.08 -10.39
CA LEU A 714 -19.02 9.75 -9.18
C LEU A 714 -20.12 10.70 -8.65
N PRO A 715 -20.53 10.60 -7.37
CA PRO A 715 -20.13 9.62 -6.37
C PRO A 715 -20.36 8.13 -6.79
N PRO A 716 -19.63 7.17 -6.21
CA PRO A 716 -19.82 5.74 -6.49
C PRO A 716 -21.26 5.32 -6.21
N PHE A 717 -21.73 4.26 -6.86
CA PHE A 717 -23.11 3.71 -6.72
C PHE A 717 -24.27 4.64 -7.10
N THR A 718 -24.03 5.91 -7.43
CA THR A 718 -25.11 6.83 -7.85
C THR A 718 -25.87 6.40 -9.11
N ARG A 719 -25.34 5.44 -9.88
CA ARG A 719 -26.05 4.83 -11.01
C ARG A 719 -27.08 3.75 -10.62
N SER A 720 -26.99 3.17 -9.42
CA SER A 720 -27.94 2.18 -8.90
C SER A 720 -29.00 2.78 -7.98
N GLU A 721 -28.79 3.98 -7.44
CA GLU A 721 -29.79 4.74 -6.68
C GLU A 721 -31.12 4.90 -7.46
N GLY A 722 -32.23 4.69 -6.77
CA GLY A 722 -33.59 4.86 -7.29
C GLY A 722 -34.29 6.12 -6.76
N ILE A 723 -35.44 6.43 -7.36
CA ILE A 723 -36.34 7.49 -6.86
C ILE A 723 -36.89 7.13 -5.45
N SER A 724 -37.08 5.83 -5.18
CA SER A 724 -37.53 5.27 -3.90
C SER A 724 -36.69 5.73 -2.71
N ASP A 725 -35.39 5.84 -2.92
CA ASP A 725 -34.40 5.99 -1.84
C ASP A 725 -34.47 7.40 -1.24
N TYR A 726 -34.91 8.36 -2.08
CA TYR A 726 -35.14 9.77 -1.74
C TYR A 726 -36.62 10.11 -1.49
N GLU A 727 -37.55 9.16 -1.60
CA GLU A 727 -39.00 9.44 -1.58
C GLU A 727 -39.43 10.14 -0.28
N VAL A 728 -38.87 9.71 0.86
CA VAL A 728 -39.19 10.26 2.19
C VAL A 728 -38.82 11.73 2.30
N GLU A 729 -37.65 12.12 1.80
CA GLU A 729 -37.17 13.52 1.80
C GLU A 729 -37.94 14.39 0.81
N CYS A 730 -38.42 13.81 -0.29
CA CYS A 730 -39.17 14.52 -1.33
C CYS A 730 -40.60 14.88 -0.93
N ARG A 731 -41.25 14.09 -0.06
CA ARG A 731 -42.66 14.30 0.35
C ARG A 731 -42.94 15.75 0.82
N PRO A 732 -44.02 16.39 0.32
CA PRO A 732 -45.16 15.83 -0.36
C PRO A 732 -45.02 15.71 -1.90
N VAL A 733 -43.87 16.05 -2.47
CA VAL A 733 -43.62 15.89 -3.92
C VAL A 733 -43.55 14.40 -4.25
N GLN A 734 -44.28 14.00 -5.28
CA GLN A 734 -44.24 12.66 -5.85
C GLN A 734 -43.43 12.70 -7.13
N TRP A 735 -42.47 11.78 -7.25
CA TRP A 735 -41.57 11.66 -8.39
C TRP A 735 -41.82 10.37 -9.17
N GLU A 736 -41.86 10.48 -10.49
CA GLU A 736 -42.01 9.34 -11.40
C GLU A 736 -40.89 9.32 -12.45
N GLU A 737 -40.41 8.13 -12.81
CA GLU A 737 -39.52 7.95 -13.96
C GLU A 737 -40.33 7.86 -15.25
N LYS A 738 -40.01 8.72 -16.22
CA LYS A 738 -40.44 8.62 -17.62
C LYS A 738 -39.25 8.28 -18.50
N GLN A 739 -39.49 7.55 -19.58
CA GLN A 739 -38.46 7.17 -20.56
C GLN A 739 -38.75 7.86 -21.89
N ILE A 740 -37.78 8.65 -22.38
CA ILE A 740 -37.85 9.39 -23.64
C ILE A 740 -36.73 8.92 -24.59
N ARG A 741 -36.71 9.47 -25.81
CA ARG A 741 -35.62 9.24 -26.78
C ARG A 741 -35.01 10.56 -27.20
N SER A 742 -33.69 10.59 -27.26
CA SER A 742 -32.93 11.67 -27.89
C SER A 742 -33.22 11.78 -29.39
N LEU A 743 -32.82 12.89 -30.02
CA LEU A 743 -32.96 13.09 -31.46
C LEU A 743 -32.18 12.06 -32.31
N ASP A 744 -31.21 11.35 -31.73
CA ASP A 744 -30.50 10.23 -32.35
C ASP A 744 -30.98 8.83 -31.89
N GLY A 745 -32.14 8.77 -31.21
CA GLY A 745 -32.78 7.52 -30.78
C GLY A 745 -32.28 6.92 -29.45
N THR A 746 -31.21 7.48 -28.88
CA THR A 746 -30.66 7.11 -27.55
C THR A 746 -31.76 7.14 -26.48
N LYS A 747 -31.89 6.10 -25.64
CA LYS A 747 -32.86 6.08 -24.54
C LYS A 747 -32.38 6.98 -23.39
N LEU A 748 -33.25 7.85 -22.92
CA LEU A 748 -33.00 8.80 -21.84
C LEU A 748 -34.08 8.65 -20.76
N ALA A 749 -33.68 8.76 -19.51
CA ALA A 749 -34.58 8.82 -18.36
C ALA A 749 -34.84 10.27 -17.94
N VAL A 750 -36.05 10.50 -17.45
CA VAL A 750 -36.55 11.80 -17.01
C VAL A 750 -37.30 11.59 -15.70
N CYS A 751 -37.01 12.38 -14.66
CA CYS A 751 -37.77 12.38 -13.41
C CYS A 751 -38.82 13.50 -13.47
N GLU A 752 -40.09 13.17 -13.31
CA GLU A 752 -41.22 14.11 -13.26
C GLU A 752 -41.73 14.23 -11.81
N GLY A 753 -41.73 15.45 -11.28
CA GLY A 753 -42.06 15.76 -9.89
C GLY A 753 -43.24 16.72 -9.77
N HIS A 754 -44.29 16.30 -9.06
CA HIS A 754 -45.53 17.07 -8.91
C HIS A 754 -46.10 16.98 -7.48
N ILE A 755 -47.03 17.88 -7.14
CA ILE A 755 -47.76 17.89 -5.86
C ILE A 755 -49.27 17.78 -6.11
N SER A 756 -49.91 16.75 -5.59
CA SER A 756 -51.38 16.57 -5.71
C SER A 756 -52.14 17.57 -4.82
N LEU A 757 -52.48 18.74 -5.38
CA LEU A 757 -53.21 19.84 -4.72
C LEU A 757 -54.50 19.41 -4.00
N SER A 758 -55.17 18.38 -4.49
CA SER A 758 -56.41 17.83 -3.92
C SER A 758 -56.29 17.35 -2.47
N ARG A 759 -55.11 16.89 -2.02
CA ARG A 759 -54.88 16.49 -0.61
C ARG A 759 -54.61 17.66 0.33
N ILE A 760 -54.04 18.76 -0.15
CA ILE A 760 -53.66 19.91 0.69
C ILE A 760 -54.91 20.70 1.07
N ILE A 761 -55.80 20.98 0.11
CA ILE A 761 -57.07 21.69 0.33
C ILE A 761 -57.99 20.92 1.29
N GLN A 762 -57.93 19.58 1.26
CA GLN A 762 -58.70 18.73 2.17
C GLN A 762 -58.14 18.75 3.61
N LYS A 763 -56.84 19.01 3.77
CA LYS A 763 -56.17 19.10 5.09
C LYS A 763 -56.28 20.48 5.73
N SER A 764 -56.27 21.56 4.93
CA SER A 764 -56.51 22.92 5.46
C SER A 764 -57.95 23.10 5.95
N ARG A 765 -58.93 22.59 5.19
CA ARG A 765 -60.36 22.56 5.59
C ARG A 765 -60.66 21.76 6.87
N THR A 766 -59.76 20.87 7.30
CA THR A 766 -59.89 20.14 8.58
C THR A 766 -59.15 20.81 9.74
N ALA A 767 -58.34 21.85 9.48
CA ALA A 767 -57.64 22.62 10.51
C ALA A 767 -58.43 23.89 10.92
N THR A 768 -59.15 24.51 9.98
CA THR A 768 -60.18 25.51 10.27
C THR A 768 -61.50 24.78 10.54
N GLY A 769 -61.94 24.73 11.80
CA GLY A 769 -63.11 23.95 12.23
C GLY A 769 -64.47 24.49 11.77
N GLU A 770 -64.73 24.46 10.46
CA GLU A 770 -66.05 24.72 9.88
C GLU A 770 -66.74 23.41 9.53
N THR A 771 -67.93 23.20 10.11
CA THR A 771 -68.74 21.99 9.95
C THR A 771 -69.22 21.82 8.52
N ALA A 772 -68.92 20.68 7.91
CA ALA A 772 -69.35 20.33 6.56
C ALA A 772 -70.83 19.88 6.54
N ASP A 773 -71.75 20.84 6.64
CA ASP A 773 -73.17 20.65 6.31
C ASP A 773 -73.60 21.66 5.24
N THR A 774 -74.52 21.22 4.37
CA THR A 774 -75.05 21.91 3.17
C THR A 774 -74.07 22.18 2.02
N ALA A 775 -74.20 21.38 0.95
CA ALA A 775 -74.29 21.85 -0.46
C ALA A 775 -74.34 20.67 -1.46
N LYS A 776 -75.46 19.92 -1.50
CA LYS A 776 -75.89 19.27 -2.74
C LYS A 776 -76.75 20.26 -3.52
N ILE A 777 -76.15 21.07 -4.39
CA ILE A 777 -76.88 21.89 -5.35
C ILE A 777 -76.34 21.58 -6.75
N LYS A 778 -77.27 21.26 -7.65
CA LYS A 778 -77.02 21.16 -9.09
C LYS A 778 -76.69 22.56 -9.61
N ASP A 779 -75.82 22.68 -10.59
CA ASP A 779 -76.06 23.68 -11.63
C ASP A 779 -75.67 23.20 -13.02
N GLN A 780 -76.50 23.61 -13.98
CA GLN A 780 -76.31 23.38 -15.41
C GLN A 780 -75.79 24.66 -16.05
N GLY A 781 -74.85 24.53 -16.99
CA GLY A 781 -74.68 25.49 -18.08
C GLY A 781 -74.13 26.89 -17.75
N SER A 782 -72.81 27.01 -17.80
CA SER A 782 -72.17 28.21 -18.40
C SER A 782 -70.76 27.88 -18.88
N MET A 783 -70.61 27.68 -20.20
CA MET A 783 -69.29 27.46 -20.81
C MET A 783 -68.55 28.78 -21.00
N SER A 784 -67.74 29.16 -20.00
CA SER A 784 -66.63 30.10 -20.17
C SER A 784 -65.33 29.33 -19.93
N SER A 785 -64.66 28.89 -21.00
CA SER A 785 -63.49 28.01 -20.95
C SER A 785 -62.21 28.77 -20.58
N THR A 786 -62.06 29.12 -19.30
CA THR A 786 -60.82 29.69 -18.78
C THR A 786 -59.70 28.65 -18.81
N ARG A 787 -58.75 28.78 -19.76
CA ARG A 787 -57.57 27.91 -19.84
C ARG A 787 -56.80 27.84 -18.52
N LYS A 788 -56.42 26.63 -18.10
CA LYS A 788 -55.63 26.36 -16.90
C LYS A 788 -54.17 26.70 -17.18
N LYS A 789 -53.50 27.43 -16.29
CA LYS A 789 -52.08 27.76 -16.48
C LYS A 789 -51.19 26.62 -15.95
N SER A 790 -50.19 26.20 -16.73
CA SER A 790 -49.25 25.14 -16.37
C SER A 790 -47.82 25.62 -16.56
N VAL A 791 -47.00 25.51 -15.53
CA VAL A 791 -45.60 25.94 -15.51
C VAL A 791 -44.72 24.73 -15.30
N VAL A 792 -43.91 24.39 -16.31
CA VAL A 792 -43.00 23.25 -16.26
C VAL A 792 -41.55 23.73 -16.10
N ILE A 793 -40.91 23.33 -15.00
CA ILE A 793 -39.54 23.68 -14.66
C ILE A 793 -38.60 22.56 -15.13
N CYS A 794 -37.93 22.79 -16.25
CA CYS A 794 -36.98 21.87 -16.88
C CYS A 794 -35.59 22.00 -16.23
N TYR A 795 -35.21 21.02 -15.42
CA TYR A 795 -33.92 20.97 -14.73
C TYR A 795 -32.83 20.24 -15.53
N PHE A 796 -31.68 20.91 -15.64
CA PHE A 796 -30.46 20.45 -16.28
C PHE A 796 -29.35 20.31 -15.23
N GLN A 797 -29.00 19.06 -14.90
CA GLN A 797 -28.06 18.75 -13.81
C GLN A 797 -26.59 19.08 -14.13
N GLY A 798 -25.78 19.17 -13.08
CA GLY A 798 -24.32 19.37 -13.18
C GLY A 798 -23.54 18.14 -13.65
N ASN A 799 -22.22 18.21 -13.52
CA ASN A 799 -21.26 17.21 -14.02
C ASN A 799 -21.16 15.91 -13.20
N GLY A 800 -21.61 15.91 -11.94
CA GLY A 800 -21.47 14.79 -11.00
C GLY A 800 -22.76 14.43 -10.27
N GLY A 801 -22.89 13.14 -9.93
CA GLY A 801 -24.08 12.51 -9.38
C GLY A 801 -25.16 12.19 -10.42
N SER A 802 -26.07 11.29 -10.06
CA SER A 802 -27.27 10.98 -10.85
C SER A 802 -28.44 11.87 -10.46
N THR A 803 -29.50 11.83 -11.27
CA THR A 803 -30.71 12.63 -11.08
C THR A 803 -31.44 12.37 -9.76
N PRO A 804 -31.57 11.12 -9.24
CA PRO A 804 -32.21 10.85 -7.93
C PRO A 804 -31.66 11.67 -6.77
N MET A 805 -30.33 11.82 -6.66
CA MET A 805 -29.68 12.64 -5.62
C MET A 805 -30.13 14.11 -5.61
N ARG A 806 -30.63 14.62 -6.75
CA ARG A 806 -31.06 16.02 -6.89
C ARG A 806 -32.53 16.22 -6.50
N LEU A 807 -33.33 15.15 -6.44
CA LEU A 807 -34.77 15.23 -6.18
C LEU A 807 -35.12 15.87 -4.83
N PRO A 808 -34.39 15.67 -3.71
CA PRO A 808 -34.66 16.38 -2.46
C PRO A 808 -34.58 17.90 -2.60
N LEU A 809 -33.53 18.42 -3.26
CA LEU A 809 -33.33 19.85 -3.56
C LEU A 809 -34.48 20.39 -4.42
N LEU A 810 -34.77 19.73 -5.55
CA LEU A 810 -35.87 20.11 -6.44
C LEU A 810 -37.23 20.13 -5.71
N SER A 811 -37.43 19.17 -4.80
CA SER A 811 -38.65 19.07 -3.99
C SER A 811 -38.78 20.17 -2.95
N GLN A 812 -37.69 20.68 -2.37
CA GLN A 812 -37.73 21.83 -1.46
C GLN A 812 -38.15 23.11 -2.19
N VAL A 813 -37.70 23.29 -3.43
CA VAL A 813 -38.09 24.42 -4.28
C VAL A 813 -39.57 24.33 -4.65
N LEU A 814 -40.04 23.16 -5.12
CA LEU A 814 -41.45 22.97 -5.49
C LEU A 814 -42.41 23.11 -4.30
N ARG A 815 -42.00 22.65 -3.10
CA ARG A 815 -42.69 22.94 -1.82
C ARG A 815 -42.83 24.45 -1.59
N ALA A 816 -41.72 25.19 -1.64
CA ALA A 816 -41.72 26.64 -1.39
C ALA A 816 -42.54 27.44 -2.42
N ILE A 817 -42.56 27.04 -3.70
CA ILE A 817 -43.45 27.61 -4.73
C ILE A 817 -44.92 27.42 -4.32
N THR A 818 -45.29 26.20 -3.90
CA THR A 818 -46.66 25.83 -3.54
C THR A 818 -47.12 26.52 -2.25
N GLU A 819 -46.24 26.67 -1.27
CA GLU A 819 -46.51 27.42 -0.03
C GLU A 819 -46.70 28.92 -0.30
N THR A 820 -45.84 29.52 -1.12
CA THR A 820 -45.90 30.95 -1.47
C THR A 820 -47.18 31.27 -2.24
N THR A 821 -47.53 30.46 -3.25
CA THR A 821 -48.75 30.63 -4.04
C THR A 821 -50.03 30.35 -3.24
N GLY A 822 -50.00 29.36 -2.33
CA GLY A 822 -51.09 29.13 -1.38
C GLY A 822 -51.36 30.35 -0.51
N SER A 823 -50.30 30.95 0.06
CA SER A 823 -50.41 32.11 0.97
C SER A 823 -50.93 33.41 0.33
N THR A 824 -50.78 33.57 -0.99
CA THR A 824 -51.20 34.78 -1.73
C THR A 824 -52.62 34.70 -2.29
N SER A 825 -53.28 33.54 -2.24
CA SER A 825 -54.64 33.34 -2.75
C SER A 825 -55.73 33.73 -1.72
N SER A 826 -56.03 35.04 -1.64
CA SER A 826 -57.24 35.50 -0.94
C SER A 826 -58.51 35.01 -1.66
N PRO A 827 -59.59 34.58 -0.95
CA PRO A 827 -60.77 33.95 -1.57
C PRO A 827 -61.63 34.84 -2.49
N MET A 828 -61.30 36.13 -2.65
CA MET A 828 -62.17 37.15 -3.24
C MET A 828 -61.83 37.55 -4.69
N SER A 829 -60.92 36.84 -5.36
CA SER A 829 -60.65 37.04 -6.80
C SER A 829 -60.58 35.69 -7.52
N GLY A 830 -61.30 35.56 -8.63
CA GLY A 830 -61.42 34.33 -9.43
C GLY A 830 -60.15 33.98 -10.21
N SER A 831 -59.03 33.82 -9.50
CA SER A 831 -57.70 33.65 -10.07
C SER A 831 -57.51 32.27 -10.71
N LYS A 832 -56.87 32.24 -11.87
CA LYS A 832 -56.52 31.01 -12.61
C LYS A 832 -55.62 30.12 -11.73
N THR A 833 -56.09 28.91 -11.41
CA THR A 833 -55.25 27.91 -10.76
C THR A 833 -54.04 27.58 -11.64
N THR A 834 -52.84 27.91 -11.14
CA THR A 834 -51.58 27.62 -11.83
C THR A 834 -50.97 26.36 -11.25
N GLU A 835 -50.64 25.41 -12.11
CA GLU A 835 -50.01 24.13 -11.75
C GLU A 835 -48.51 24.19 -12.01
N TYR A 836 -47.71 23.69 -11.07
CA TYR A 836 -46.24 23.68 -11.16
C TYR A 836 -45.72 22.25 -11.15
N THR A 837 -44.95 21.88 -12.16
CA THR A 837 -44.30 20.57 -12.30
C THR A 837 -42.81 20.78 -12.51
N VAL A 838 -41.97 20.05 -11.77
CA VAL A 838 -40.52 20.03 -12.03
C VAL A 838 -40.19 18.78 -12.82
N VAL A 839 -39.37 18.91 -13.86
CA VAL A 839 -38.96 17.78 -14.69
C VAL A 839 -37.44 17.82 -14.88
N ALA A 840 -36.74 16.77 -14.46
CA ALA A 840 -35.29 16.68 -14.46
C ALA A 840 -34.79 15.66 -15.49
N LEU A 841 -33.89 16.08 -16.38
CA LEU A 841 -33.31 15.23 -17.42
C LEU A 841 -32.06 14.49 -16.93
N SER A 842 -32.05 13.16 -17.06
CA SER A 842 -30.82 12.38 -17.00
C SER A 842 -30.20 12.27 -18.40
N TYR A 843 -29.06 12.92 -18.63
CA TYR A 843 -28.35 12.87 -19.91
C TYR A 843 -27.92 11.46 -20.30
N ARG A 844 -27.63 11.23 -21.59
CA ARG A 844 -27.01 9.98 -22.05
C ARG A 844 -25.79 9.61 -21.20
N GLY A 845 -25.74 8.38 -20.73
CA GLY A 845 -24.66 7.89 -19.88
C GLY A 845 -24.78 8.24 -18.39
N TYR A 846 -25.82 8.94 -17.91
CA TYR A 846 -26.14 9.11 -16.47
C TYR A 846 -27.33 8.25 -16.04
N TRP A 847 -27.35 7.82 -14.78
CA TRP A 847 -28.44 7.02 -14.19
C TRP A 847 -28.94 5.87 -15.11
N THR A 848 -30.24 5.68 -15.30
CA THR A 848 -30.83 4.69 -16.21
C THR A 848 -30.74 5.07 -17.69
N SER A 849 -30.22 6.25 -18.05
CA SER A 849 -30.00 6.66 -19.44
C SER A 849 -28.84 5.91 -20.11
N SER A 850 -29.08 5.53 -21.36
CA SER A 850 -28.15 4.76 -22.20
C SER A 850 -27.13 5.66 -22.92
N GLY A 851 -26.14 5.06 -23.58
CA GLY A 851 -25.17 5.78 -24.43
C GLY A 851 -23.96 6.37 -23.69
N ARG A 852 -23.11 7.10 -24.43
CA ARG A 852 -21.89 7.76 -23.92
C ARG A 852 -22.03 9.27 -24.00
N ALA A 853 -21.74 9.96 -22.90
CA ALA A 853 -21.77 11.41 -22.82
C ALA A 853 -20.72 12.07 -23.74
N THR A 854 -21.19 13.01 -24.57
CA THR A 854 -20.42 13.94 -25.43
C THR A 854 -21.25 15.21 -25.57
N GLN A 855 -20.63 16.37 -25.81
CA GLN A 855 -21.38 17.63 -25.98
C GLN A 855 -22.49 17.52 -27.04
N SER A 856 -22.15 17.12 -28.28
CA SER A 856 -23.14 16.98 -29.36
C SER A 856 -24.24 15.94 -29.08
N GLY A 857 -23.98 14.96 -28.22
CA GLY A 857 -25.00 14.05 -27.73
C GLY A 857 -25.94 14.71 -26.73
N ILE A 858 -25.39 15.45 -25.77
CA ILE A 858 -26.15 16.16 -24.72
C ILE A 858 -26.98 17.31 -25.29
N GLU A 859 -26.48 18.02 -26.31
CA GLU A 859 -27.25 19.02 -27.06
C GLU A 859 -28.52 18.41 -27.68
N LYS A 860 -28.40 17.21 -28.28
CA LYS A 860 -29.55 16.46 -28.83
C LYS A 860 -30.48 15.96 -27.73
N ASP A 861 -29.94 15.54 -26.59
CA ASP A 861 -30.74 15.12 -25.43
C ASP A 861 -31.59 16.27 -24.90
N ALA A 862 -30.98 17.45 -24.73
CA ALA A 862 -31.67 18.66 -24.28
C ALA A 862 -32.76 19.12 -25.27
N GLN A 863 -32.47 19.11 -26.57
CA GLN A 863 -33.46 19.45 -27.60
C GLN A 863 -34.62 18.44 -27.67
N ALA A 864 -34.33 17.14 -27.52
CA ALA A 864 -35.38 16.12 -27.46
C ALA A 864 -36.25 16.26 -26.20
N PHE A 865 -35.63 16.58 -25.06
CA PHE A 865 -36.32 16.81 -23.79
C PHE A 865 -37.28 18.01 -23.86
N LEU A 866 -36.83 19.17 -24.37
CA LEU A 866 -37.71 20.34 -24.54
C LEU A 866 -38.83 20.08 -25.57
N ASN A 867 -38.55 19.35 -26.65
CA ASN A 867 -39.57 18.90 -27.58
C ASN A 867 -40.60 17.96 -26.91
N TRP A 868 -40.16 17.05 -26.03
CA TRP A 868 -41.03 16.16 -25.27
C TRP A 868 -41.91 16.94 -24.27
N VAL A 869 -41.34 17.86 -23.49
CA VAL A 869 -42.10 18.73 -22.57
C VAL A 869 -43.17 19.52 -23.34
N SER A 870 -42.77 20.16 -24.45
CA SER A 870 -43.68 20.93 -25.31
C SER A 870 -44.81 20.08 -25.88
N LYS A 871 -44.60 18.78 -26.10
CA LYS A 871 -45.61 17.87 -26.65
C LYS A 871 -46.51 17.23 -25.60
N VAL A 872 -45.99 16.96 -24.40
CA VAL A 872 -46.72 16.27 -23.33
C VAL A 872 -47.63 17.23 -22.55
N TYR A 873 -47.16 18.45 -22.30
CA TYR A 873 -47.90 19.41 -21.46
C TYR A 873 -48.69 20.48 -22.26
N ALA A 874 -48.58 20.49 -23.60
CA ALA A 874 -49.40 21.37 -24.44
C ALA A 874 -50.72 20.67 -24.85
N GLY A 875 -51.78 20.94 -24.10
CA GLY A 875 -53.17 20.64 -24.47
C GLY A 875 -53.95 21.90 -24.91
N PRO A 876 -55.11 21.73 -25.58
CA PRO A 876 -55.94 22.86 -26.04
C PRO A 876 -56.54 23.72 -24.92
N GLU A 877 -56.62 23.16 -23.70
CA GLU A 877 -57.17 23.80 -22.50
C GLU A 877 -56.09 24.34 -21.53
N THR A 878 -54.81 24.09 -21.83
CA THR A 878 -53.67 24.45 -20.98
C THR A 878 -52.81 25.55 -21.59
N ASP A 879 -52.50 26.58 -20.81
CA ASP A 879 -51.56 27.64 -21.15
C ASP A 879 -50.19 27.27 -20.57
N LEU A 880 -49.27 26.77 -21.42
CA LEU A 880 -47.99 26.17 -21.02
C LEU A 880 -46.85 27.20 -21.06
N GLU A 881 -46.18 27.39 -19.92
CA GLU A 881 -44.91 28.12 -19.81
C GLU A 881 -43.77 27.16 -19.42
N ILE A 882 -42.64 27.26 -20.12
CA ILE A 882 -41.43 26.49 -19.79
C ILE A 882 -40.41 27.38 -19.07
N VAL A 883 -40.04 27.00 -17.84
CA VAL A 883 -38.92 27.59 -17.10
C VAL A 883 -37.72 26.67 -17.24
N ILE A 884 -36.57 27.21 -17.62
CA ILE A 884 -35.32 26.46 -17.73
C ILE A 884 -34.48 26.70 -16.47
N TRP A 885 -33.99 25.65 -15.83
CA TRP A 885 -33.04 25.75 -14.71
C TRP A 885 -31.83 24.85 -14.99
N GLY A 886 -30.65 25.45 -15.14
CA GLY A 886 -29.40 24.73 -15.26
C GLY A 886 -28.47 25.01 -14.09
N HIS A 887 -27.83 23.95 -13.57
CA HIS A 887 -26.91 24.00 -12.43
C HIS A 887 -25.49 23.60 -12.85
N SER A 888 -24.49 24.42 -12.50
CA SER A 888 -23.08 24.17 -12.77
C SER A 888 -22.83 23.96 -14.28
N LEU A 889 -22.23 22.85 -14.70
CA LEU A 889 -22.12 22.48 -16.13
C LEU A 889 -23.49 22.47 -16.85
N GLY A 890 -24.57 22.12 -16.14
CA GLY A 890 -25.94 22.13 -16.64
C GLY A 890 -26.45 23.53 -16.98
N ALA A 891 -25.87 24.61 -16.42
CA ALA A 891 -26.16 25.98 -16.82
C ALA A 891 -25.72 26.27 -18.27
N ALA A 892 -24.60 25.70 -18.71
CA ALA A 892 -24.16 25.81 -20.09
C ALA A 892 -25.02 24.96 -21.04
N VAL A 893 -25.38 23.74 -20.62
CA VAL A 893 -26.33 22.89 -21.37
C VAL A 893 -27.68 23.60 -21.54
N ALA A 894 -28.18 24.21 -20.48
CA ALA A 894 -29.42 24.99 -20.48
C ALA A 894 -29.36 26.20 -21.42
N THR A 895 -28.29 27.00 -21.36
CA THR A 895 -28.14 28.19 -22.22
C THR A 895 -28.07 27.82 -23.70
N SER A 896 -27.26 26.80 -24.05
CA SER A 896 -27.16 26.27 -25.41
C SER A 896 -28.48 25.67 -25.91
N ALA A 897 -29.22 24.99 -25.02
CA ALA A 897 -30.54 24.46 -25.33
C ALA A 897 -31.55 25.58 -25.63
N VAL A 898 -31.57 26.67 -24.86
CA VAL A 898 -32.40 27.87 -25.12
C VAL A 898 -32.03 28.50 -26.46
N ALA A 899 -30.74 28.79 -26.68
CA ALA A 899 -30.25 29.42 -27.91
C ALA A 899 -30.59 28.61 -29.17
N THR A 900 -30.54 27.27 -29.08
CA THR A 900 -30.93 26.36 -30.16
C THR A 900 -32.45 26.27 -30.33
N TYR A 901 -33.20 26.23 -29.23
CA TYR A 901 -34.65 26.09 -29.24
C TYR A 901 -35.34 27.32 -29.86
N LEU A 902 -34.91 28.53 -29.52
CA LEU A 902 -35.40 29.79 -30.09
C LEU A 902 -35.20 29.84 -31.62
N VAL A 903 -34.02 29.43 -32.11
CA VAL A 903 -33.72 29.37 -33.55
C VAL A 903 -34.59 28.32 -34.27
N ARG A 904 -34.99 27.23 -33.61
CA ARG A 904 -35.91 26.22 -34.17
C ARG A 904 -37.36 26.69 -34.16
N GLN A 905 -37.81 27.34 -33.08
CA GLN A 905 -39.15 27.90 -32.95
C GLN A 905 -39.45 28.92 -34.07
N GLY A 906 -38.47 29.74 -34.44
CA GLY A 906 -38.58 30.70 -35.55
C GLY A 906 -38.56 30.10 -36.98
N LYS A 907 -38.51 28.77 -37.13
CA LYS A 907 -38.43 28.09 -38.44
C LYS A 907 -39.57 27.10 -38.74
N GLN A 908 -40.47 26.83 -37.79
CA GLN A 908 -41.54 25.84 -38.01
C GLN A 908 -42.83 26.48 -38.57
N ASN A 909 -43.38 25.82 -39.59
CA ASN A 909 -44.72 26.12 -40.10
C ASN A 909 -45.80 25.74 -39.08
N SER A 910 -46.98 26.34 -39.23
CA SER A 910 -48.06 26.54 -38.24
C SER A 910 -48.66 25.31 -37.54
N ALA A 911 -48.22 24.08 -37.83
CA ALA A 911 -48.84 22.84 -37.37
C ALA A 911 -48.27 22.27 -36.04
N GLU A 912 -47.02 22.60 -35.68
CA GLU A 912 -46.38 22.14 -34.43
C GLU A 912 -45.72 23.33 -33.71
N ARG A 913 -46.53 24.23 -33.14
CA ARG A 913 -46.01 25.42 -32.45
C ARG A 913 -45.36 25.03 -31.10
N LEU A 914 -44.03 25.01 -31.07
CA LEU A 914 -43.23 24.84 -29.85
C LEU A 914 -43.61 25.86 -28.77
N ALA A 915 -43.72 25.40 -27.52
CA ALA A 915 -44.17 26.20 -26.38
C ALA A 915 -43.13 27.28 -26.02
N PRO A 916 -43.56 28.46 -25.52
CA PRO A 916 -42.64 29.54 -25.15
C PRO A 916 -41.81 29.18 -23.91
N ILE A 917 -40.51 29.45 -23.99
CA ILE A 917 -39.64 29.49 -22.80
C ILE A 917 -39.87 30.84 -22.13
N SER A 918 -40.38 30.84 -20.91
CA SER A 918 -40.71 32.06 -20.17
C SER A 918 -39.50 32.62 -19.41
N ARG A 919 -38.65 31.77 -18.83
CA ARG A 919 -37.55 32.17 -17.92
C ARG A 919 -36.36 31.23 -17.96
N VAL A 920 -35.17 31.74 -17.64
CA VAL A 920 -33.92 30.95 -17.54
C VAL A 920 -33.23 31.23 -16.21
N ILE A 921 -32.90 30.17 -15.47
CA ILE A 921 -32.19 30.19 -14.19
C ILE A 921 -30.84 29.48 -14.37
N LEU A 922 -29.76 30.18 -14.06
CA LEU A 922 -28.39 29.70 -14.15
C LEU A 922 -27.79 29.70 -12.74
N GLU A 923 -27.77 28.52 -12.12
CA GLU A 923 -27.24 28.28 -10.78
C GLU A 923 -25.75 27.89 -10.87
N ALA A 924 -24.89 28.57 -10.11
CA ALA A 924 -23.44 28.39 -10.09
C ALA A 924 -22.81 28.26 -11.51
N PRO A 925 -23.08 29.19 -12.45
CA PRO A 925 -22.75 29.00 -13.86
C PRO A 925 -21.25 29.08 -14.16
N THR A 926 -20.77 28.16 -15.00
CA THR A 926 -19.42 28.22 -15.59
C THR A 926 -19.43 29.10 -16.84
N SER A 927 -18.54 30.09 -16.99
CA SER A 927 -18.51 30.91 -18.21
C SER A 927 -18.11 30.13 -19.46
N SER A 928 -17.02 29.36 -19.38
CA SER A 928 -16.59 28.43 -20.44
C SER A 928 -15.68 27.34 -19.86
N ILE A 929 -15.52 26.21 -20.56
CA ILE A 929 -14.54 25.17 -20.18
C ILE A 929 -13.11 25.73 -20.13
N LYS A 930 -12.76 26.67 -21.02
CA LYS A 930 -11.45 27.32 -21.04
C LYS A 930 -11.21 28.13 -19.77
N ASP A 931 -12.20 28.94 -19.37
CA ASP A 931 -12.12 29.76 -18.15
C ASP A 931 -12.07 28.86 -16.90
N MET A 932 -12.82 27.75 -16.88
CA MET A 932 -12.78 26.75 -15.82
C MET A 932 -11.38 26.10 -15.67
N LEU A 933 -10.76 25.69 -16.78
CA LEU A 933 -9.40 25.13 -16.77
C LEU A 933 -8.34 26.14 -16.32
N ILE A 934 -8.48 27.41 -16.69
CA ILE A 934 -7.62 28.50 -16.21
C ILE A 934 -7.75 28.69 -14.68
N SER A 935 -8.95 28.47 -14.15
CA SER A 935 -9.29 28.71 -12.75
C SER A 935 -8.88 27.57 -11.82
N LEU A 936 -9.15 26.32 -12.24
CA LEU A 936 -8.75 25.11 -11.49
C LEU A 936 -7.23 24.88 -11.55
N TYR A 937 -6.56 25.33 -12.61
CA TYR A 937 -5.12 25.16 -12.82
C TYR A 937 -4.44 26.51 -13.12
N PRO A 938 -4.35 27.43 -12.15
CA PRO A 938 -3.83 28.78 -12.36
C PRO A 938 -2.32 28.81 -12.63
N GLN A 939 -1.58 27.77 -12.27
CA GLN A 939 -0.13 27.70 -12.41
C GLN A 939 0.29 27.60 -13.88
N LYS A 940 0.94 28.65 -14.40
CA LYS A 940 1.36 28.77 -15.81
C LYS A 940 2.31 27.67 -16.32
N TRP A 941 2.93 26.88 -15.44
CA TRP A 941 3.81 25.78 -15.81
C TRP A 941 3.06 24.45 -16.03
N LEU A 942 1.80 24.35 -15.59
CA LEU A 942 0.96 23.19 -15.86
C LEU A 942 0.37 23.28 -17.28
N PRO A 943 0.30 22.16 -18.02
CA PRO A 943 -0.22 22.16 -19.39
C PRO A 943 -1.71 22.48 -19.48
N TYR A 944 -2.47 22.20 -18.42
CA TYR A 944 -3.94 22.09 -18.47
C TYR A 944 -4.63 23.36 -18.97
N ARG A 945 -4.10 24.54 -18.59
CA ARG A 945 -4.53 25.86 -19.08
C ARG A 945 -4.41 26.03 -20.60
N TYR A 946 -3.46 25.35 -21.23
CA TYR A 946 -3.17 25.41 -22.66
C TYR A 946 -3.85 24.30 -23.46
N LEU A 947 -4.53 23.34 -22.82
CA LEU A 947 -5.24 22.25 -23.49
C LEU A 947 -6.58 22.68 -24.10
N GLY A 948 -7.08 23.89 -23.79
CA GLY A 948 -8.36 24.41 -24.29
C GLY A 948 -8.60 24.26 -25.81
N PRO A 949 -7.63 24.58 -26.70
CA PRO A 949 -7.80 24.40 -28.15
C PRO A 949 -7.92 22.94 -28.62
N PHE A 950 -7.49 21.98 -27.80
CA PHE A 950 -7.60 20.53 -28.06
C PHE A 950 -8.83 19.92 -27.39
N SER A 951 -9.71 20.75 -26.83
CA SER A 951 -10.96 20.33 -26.21
C SER A 951 -11.99 19.89 -27.25
N TRP A 952 -12.58 18.72 -27.07
CA TRP A 952 -13.76 18.27 -27.81
C TRP A 952 -15.08 18.82 -27.23
N ASN A 953 -15.02 19.54 -26.10
CA ASN A 953 -16.16 20.14 -25.44
C ASN A 953 -15.90 21.65 -25.25
N ASN A 954 -16.73 22.47 -25.87
CA ASN A 954 -16.59 23.92 -25.97
C ASN A 954 -17.87 24.62 -25.48
N TRP A 955 -18.44 24.15 -24.37
CA TRP A 955 -19.50 24.85 -23.66
C TRP A 955 -19.05 26.29 -23.33
N ASP A 956 -19.78 27.29 -23.85
CA ASP A 956 -19.49 28.71 -23.73
C ASP A 956 -20.79 29.53 -23.65
N ILE A 957 -21.17 29.92 -22.43
CA ILE A 957 -22.40 30.67 -22.15
C ILE A 957 -22.38 32.05 -22.83
N LYS A 958 -21.19 32.65 -23.02
CA LYS A 958 -21.07 33.97 -23.65
C LYS A 958 -21.41 33.89 -25.14
N ALA A 959 -20.96 32.83 -25.82
CA ALA A 959 -21.31 32.56 -27.21
C ALA A 959 -22.82 32.30 -27.39
N ASP A 960 -23.43 31.50 -26.50
CA ASP A 960 -24.87 31.23 -26.53
C ASP A 960 -25.70 32.51 -26.27
N MET A 961 -25.30 33.35 -25.31
CA MET A 961 -25.94 34.67 -25.05
C MET A 961 -25.85 35.59 -26.28
N GLN A 962 -24.72 35.61 -26.99
CA GLN A 962 -24.60 36.36 -28.25
C GLN A 962 -25.52 35.80 -29.35
N GLN A 963 -25.69 34.48 -29.42
CA GLN A 963 -26.64 33.86 -30.36
C GLN A 963 -28.10 34.22 -30.02
N MET A 964 -28.46 34.26 -28.73
CA MET A 964 -29.77 34.72 -28.26
C MET A 964 -30.02 36.19 -28.63
N ALA A 965 -29.06 37.08 -28.37
CA ALA A 965 -29.15 38.49 -28.77
C ALA A 965 -29.31 38.66 -30.29
N ARG A 966 -28.50 37.96 -31.09
CA ARG A 966 -28.63 37.95 -32.57
C ARG A 966 -29.99 37.42 -33.06
N TRP A 967 -30.65 36.55 -32.29
CA TRP A 967 -31.99 36.06 -32.61
C TRP A 967 -33.08 37.07 -32.24
N ARG A 968 -32.91 37.81 -31.12
CA ARG A 968 -33.78 38.93 -30.70
C ARG A 968 -33.84 40.03 -31.76
N ASP A 969 -32.66 40.36 -32.30
CA ASP A 969 -32.45 41.47 -33.24
C ASP A 969 -32.86 41.13 -34.69
N GLN A 970 -33.27 39.87 -34.96
CA GLN A 970 -33.90 39.51 -36.23
C GLN A 970 -35.39 39.92 -36.23
N PRO A 971 -35.93 40.41 -37.37
CA PRO A 971 -37.35 40.72 -37.47
C PRO A 971 -38.22 39.50 -37.13
N ALA A 972 -39.35 39.72 -36.47
CA ALA A 972 -40.30 38.65 -36.21
C ALA A 972 -40.95 38.17 -37.53
N PRO A 973 -41.32 36.89 -37.66
CA PRO A 973 -41.95 36.39 -38.89
C PRO A 973 -43.22 37.15 -39.30
N ASP A 974 -43.93 37.68 -38.29
CA ASP A 974 -45.22 38.37 -38.44
C ASP A 974 -45.11 39.90 -38.24
N SER A 975 -43.89 40.49 -38.16
CA SER A 975 -43.74 41.94 -37.96
C SER A 975 -43.89 42.74 -39.25
N ASP A 976 -44.64 43.84 -39.18
CA ASP A 976 -44.80 44.81 -40.28
C ASP A 976 -43.42 45.35 -40.74
N PRO A 977 -43.07 45.25 -42.04
CA PRO A 977 -41.80 45.77 -42.57
C PRO A 977 -41.54 47.26 -42.28
N ALA A 978 -42.60 48.06 -42.05
CA ALA A 978 -42.48 49.47 -41.68
C ALA A 978 -42.15 49.71 -40.19
N SER A 979 -42.37 48.72 -39.32
CA SER A 979 -42.08 48.80 -37.87
C SER A 979 -41.71 47.42 -37.29
N PRO A 980 -40.49 46.93 -37.54
CA PRO A 980 -40.08 45.60 -37.11
C PRO A 980 -40.02 45.53 -35.58
N THR A 981 -40.99 44.83 -34.98
CA THR A 981 -40.99 44.53 -33.54
C THR A 981 -39.90 43.50 -33.22
N PRO A 982 -38.94 43.79 -32.32
CA PRO A 982 -37.92 42.83 -31.93
C PRO A 982 -38.55 41.63 -31.21
N ARG A 983 -37.95 40.45 -31.35
CA ARG A 983 -38.47 39.24 -30.70
C ARG A 983 -38.24 39.33 -29.19
N SER A 984 -39.17 38.84 -28.39
CA SER A 984 -38.99 38.78 -26.93
C SER A 984 -38.05 37.63 -26.54
N LEU A 985 -37.13 37.88 -25.60
CA LEU A 985 -36.29 36.86 -24.96
C LEU A 985 -36.73 36.66 -23.50
N PRO A 986 -36.60 35.45 -22.96
CA PRO A 986 -36.84 35.20 -21.54
C PRO A 986 -35.79 35.94 -20.67
N PRO A 987 -36.18 36.53 -19.52
CA PRO A 987 -35.22 37.04 -18.56
C PRO A 987 -34.36 35.91 -17.99
N ILE A 988 -33.14 36.27 -17.61
CA ILE A 988 -32.12 35.36 -17.09
C ILE A 988 -31.84 35.71 -15.62
N PHE A 989 -31.84 34.71 -14.75
CA PHE A 989 -31.43 34.85 -13.35
C PHE A 989 -30.12 34.09 -13.09
N LEU A 990 -29.09 34.80 -12.60
CA LEU A 990 -27.85 34.19 -12.10
C LEU A 990 -27.94 34.03 -10.57
N LEU A 991 -27.96 32.79 -10.11
CA LEU A 991 -27.88 32.44 -8.69
C LEU A 991 -26.46 31.94 -8.39
N SER A 992 -25.69 32.69 -7.60
CA SER A 992 -24.31 32.33 -7.24
C SER A 992 -24.14 32.08 -5.74
N ALA A 993 -23.31 31.12 -5.39
CA ALA A 993 -22.87 30.86 -4.03
C ALA A 993 -21.68 31.78 -3.69
N GLU A 994 -21.68 32.46 -2.53
CA GLU A 994 -20.59 33.37 -2.14
C GLU A 994 -19.26 32.62 -1.88
N LYS A 995 -19.35 31.42 -1.29
CA LYS A 995 -18.21 30.57 -0.95
C LYS A 995 -18.12 29.36 -1.87
N ASP A 996 -18.44 29.56 -3.15
CA ASP A 996 -18.31 28.52 -4.18
C ASP A 996 -16.85 28.08 -4.32
N GLU A 997 -16.61 26.81 -4.04
CA GLU A 997 -15.30 26.16 -4.08
C GLU A 997 -14.88 25.69 -5.49
N VAL A 998 -15.80 25.74 -6.46
CA VAL A 998 -15.62 25.25 -7.85
C VAL A 998 -15.62 26.41 -8.85
N ILE A 999 -16.51 27.39 -8.67
CA ILE A 999 -16.74 28.52 -9.58
C ILE A 999 -16.08 29.78 -9.02
N PRO A 1000 -15.17 30.44 -9.75
CA PRO A 1000 -14.57 31.69 -9.28
C PRO A 1000 -15.60 32.81 -9.08
N SER A 1001 -15.44 33.57 -8.00
CA SER A 1001 -16.31 34.69 -7.63
C SER A 1001 -16.49 35.76 -8.71
N TYR A 1002 -15.53 35.92 -9.63
CA TYR A 1002 -15.62 36.87 -10.75
C TYR A 1002 -16.53 36.41 -11.91
N VAL A 1003 -16.86 35.12 -12.01
CA VAL A 1003 -17.59 34.57 -13.16
C VAL A 1003 -19.04 35.09 -13.26
N PRO A 1004 -19.85 35.13 -12.18
CA PRO A 1004 -21.18 35.71 -12.22
C PRO A 1004 -21.19 37.18 -12.62
N GLU A 1005 -20.25 37.98 -12.09
CA GLU A 1005 -20.10 39.40 -12.44
C GLU A 1005 -19.72 39.57 -13.92
N GLN A 1006 -18.81 38.74 -14.44
CA GLN A 1006 -18.40 38.76 -15.84
C GLN A 1006 -19.55 38.38 -16.79
N LEU A 1007 -20.36 37.37 -16.42
CA LEU A 1007 -21.54 36.98 -17.20
C LEU A 1007 -22.62 38.06 -17.18
N SER A 1008 -22.89 38.66 -16.01
CA SER A 1008 -23.81 39.79 -15.86
C SER A 1008 -23.39 40.98 -16.73
N LYS A 1009 -22.12 41.41 -16.65
CA LYS A 1009 -21.56 42.47 -17.50
C LYS A 1009 -21.70 42.15 -18.99
N HIS A 1010 -21.48 40.90 -19.40
CA HIS A 1010 -21.62 40.51 -20.79
C HIS A 1010 -23.08 40.53 -21.28
N ALA A 1011 -24.00 39.94 -20.51
CA ALA A 1011 -25.43 39.95 -20.83
C ALA A 1011 -26.00 41.39 -20.90
N ASN A 1012 -25.60 42.25 -19.95
CA ASN A 1012 -25.93 43.68 -19.98
C ASN A 1012 -25.37 44.38 -21.23
N SER A 1013 -24.12 44.08 -21.64
CA SER A 1013 -23.54 44.63 -22.87
C SER A 1013 -24.25 44.21 -24.16
N LEU A 1014 -25.05 43.13 -24.11
CA LEU A 1014 -25.89 42.64 -25.21
C LEU A 1014 -27.35 43.14 -25.10
N GLY A 1015 -27.70 43.88 -24.04
CA GLY A 1015 -29.09 44.31 -23.76
C GLY A 1015 -30.02 43.16 -23.38
N LEU A 1016 -29.49 42.09 -22.76
CA LEU A 1016 -30.29 40.99 -22.22
C LEU A 1016 -30.79 41.35 -20.81
N GLN A 1017 -32.05 41.05 -20.50
CA GLN A 1017 -32.58 41.19 -19.15
C GLN A 1017 -31.94 40.14 -18.24
N ILE A 1018 -31.11 40.58 -17.30
CA ILE A 1018 -30.40 39.70 -16.37
C ILE A 1018 -30.44 40.23 -14.94
N GLU A 1019 -30.76 39.34 -14.00
CA GLU A 1019 -30.73 39.60 -12.57
C GLU A 1019 -29.71 38.68 -11.89
N THR A 1020 -29.16 39.13 -10.76
CA THR A 1020 -28.08 38.40 -10.08
C THR A 1020 -28.28 38.39 -8.57
N LYS A 1021 -28.22 37.22 -7.94
CA LYS A 1021 -28.21 37.07 -6.48
C LYS A 1021 -27.01 36.24 -6.06
N SER A 1022 -26.11 36.83 -5.27
CA SER A 1022 -25.11 36.08 -4.51
C SER A 1022 -25.70 35.71 -3.14
N VAL A 1023 -25.53 34.44 -2.74
CA VAL A 1023 -26.11 33.89 -1.51
C VAL A 1023 -25.03 33.77 -0.42
N PRO A 1024 -25.15 34.53 0.69
CA PRO A 1024 -24.10 34.58 1.71
C PRO A 1024 -23.72 33.23 2.32
N GLY A 1025 -22.41 32.99 2.35
CA GLY A 1025 -21.76 31.81 2.89
C GLY A 1025 -22.20 30.47 2.29
N ALA A 1026 -22.91 30.45 1.16
CA ALA A 1026 -23.30 29.20 0.49
C ALA A 1026 -22.10 28.56 -0.21
N MET A 1027 -22.01 27.24 -0.18
CA MET A 1027 -21.12 26.42 -1.02
C MET A 1027 -21.81 26.08 -2.37
N HIS A 1028 -21.08 25.45 -3.31
CA HIS A 1028 -21.48 25.29 -4.72
C HIS A 1028 -22.94 24.84 -4.97
N ILE A 1029 -23.46 23.89 -4.16
CA ILE A 1029 -24.82 23.32 -4.31
C ILE A 1029 -25.86 23.90 -3.31
N GLU A 1030 -25.45 24.82 -2.44
CA GLU A 1030 -26.28 25.26 -1.31
C GLU A 1030 -27.11 26.51 -1.59
N ALA A 1031 -26.87 27.20 -2.71
CA ALA A 1031 -27.53 28.47 -3.01
C ALA A 1031 -29.09 28.38 -2.95
N PRO A 1032 -29.76 27.32 -3.47
CA PRO A 1032 -31.20 27.15 -3.33
C PRO A 1032 -31.63 26.40 -2.05
N LEU A 1033 -30.68 25.86 -1.26
CA LEU A 1033 -30.95 25.28 0.07
C LEU A 1033 -31.03 26.37 1.16
N LYS A 1034 -30.28 27.47 1.01
CA LYS A 1034 -30.38 28.62 1.91
C LYS A 1034 -31.64 29.44 1.66
N LEU A 1035 -32.16 30.04 2.74
CA LEU A 1035 -33.43 30.75 2.71
C LEU A 1035 -33.45 31.90 1.68
N ASP A 1036 -32.38 32.70 1.62
CA ASP A 1036 -32.32 33.89 0.77
C ASP A 1036 -32.27 33.54 -0.73
N GLY A 1037 -31.47 32.53 -1.09
CA GLY A 1037 -31.40 32.04 -2.47
C GLY A 1037 -32.66 31.29 -2.88
N ARG A 1038 -33.25 30.49 -2.00
CA ARG A 1038 -34.56 29.86 -2.24
C ARG A 1038 -35.66 30.89 -2.46
N LYS A 1039 -35.75 31.93 -1.63
CA LYS A 1039 -36.72 33.02 -1.78
C LYS A 1039 -36.56 33.73 -3.12
N ALA A 1040 -35.35 34.17 -3.45
CA ALA A 1040 -35.06 34.84 -4.72
C ALA A 1040 -35.41 33.95 -5.93
N MET A 1041 -35.05 32.65 -5.88
CA MET A 1041 -35.37 31.72 -6.96
C MET A 1041 -36.88 31.46 -7.10
N VAL A 1042 -37.62 31.35 -5.99
CA VAL A 1042 -39.08 31.23 -6.01
C VAL A 1042 -39.74 32.51 -6.53
N GLN A 1043 -39.31 33.71 -6.08
CA GLN A 1043 -39.79 34.98 -6.61
C GLN A 1043 -39.57 35.09 -8.12
N PHE A 1044 -38.37 34.72 -8.61
CA PHE A 1044 -38.09 34.74 -10.05
C PHE A 1044 -38.94 33.71 -10.83
N ILE A 1045 -39.17 32.51 -10.28
CA ILE A 1045 -40.07 31.51 -10.90
C ILE A 1045 -41.53 32.00 -10.94
N LEU A 1046 -41.98 32.79 -9.97
CA LEU A 1046 -43.35 33.34 -9.92
C LEU A 1046 -43.50 34.61 -10.76
N HIS A 1047 -42.70 35.64 -10.52
CA HIS A 1047 -42.88 37.00 -11.06
C HIS A 1047 -41.93 37.36 -12.22
N GLY A 1048 -40.78 36.70 -12.34
CA GLY A 1048 -39.81 36.91 -13.42
C GLY A 1048 -38.82 38.04 -13.20
N HIS A 1049 -38.87 38.58 -11.99
CA HIS A 1049 -37.93 39.51 -11.39
C HIS A 1049 -37.86 39.18 -9.90
N ILE A 1050 -36.85 39.72 -9.24
CA ILE A 1050 -36.62 39.59 -7.80
C ILE A 1050 -36.83 40.96 -7.18
N ASP A 1051 -37.76 41.04 -6.22
CA ASP A 1051 -37.98 42.26 -5.45
C ASP A 1051 -36.69 42.62 -4.65
N PRO A 1052 -36.27 43.90 -4.62
CA PRO A 1052 -35.00 44.33 -4.03
C PRO A 1052 -34.91 44.15 -2.50
#